data_AF-A0AAD3D6W0-F1
#
_entry.id   AF-A0AAD3D6W0-F1
#
_cell.length_a   1.000
_cell.length_b   1.000
_cell.length_c   1.000
_cell.angle_alpha   90.00
_cell.angle_beta   90.00
_cell.angle_gamma   90.00
#
_symmetry.space_group_name_H-M   'P 1'
#
loop_
_entity.id
_entity.type
_entity.pdbx_description
1 polymer ?
#
loop_
_entity_poly.entity_id
_entity_poly.type
_entity_poly.pdbx_seq_one_letter_code
_entity_poly.pdbx_strand_id
1 'polypeptide(L)'
;MLSKSLEMLAFTSVIVLAHTVFATETIHDQNESNKGTFECSLYMAPSSIPHAGFGLFVSRSIAKGEYILPYADAPSIAVCDEYHEGITDTDWNHVDYLWSGSGLAEHECKESSESVMGFGALSNFHTYLANVHPVNEIYDDTIVDRKNNPALGSFSLHAGHKFEAYDALKAGDEIFADYGEAWLDQRKGTFADFVPRAKDFEKAAILFKKIHRSLISEKITVTDSILKTLNAISSEFEPRVGVILPDTVEKYNYILQNMGKEKLEAVLSRSNLLPRSLDYIKEHGMCLDLIRPGKSTLKNAGQGAISQGFIKAGQIIVPGPLLGIKDRTKLKMHDLYDKETEEFEKLTDDHEEIGSQLLLNYCFSHRLSPLALCPQTNMILINHCSTTMNGEGHCSAAGPNAKIQWGTSWDPDTEEWLNLPFEEVIERTQNQKRGLSLEVIALRDIYPGEEVFIDYGSGWEAAYQKHLETWESPGDDDFVPVRKMTEEKDFRTKEELQTNPYPRNVQLVCFFDNASKDHFDDEADSESGSEYDFVIDLDGANMKSEKDVEKEKYLYECEIENKSVVDGKQMYTVSLWFEKNKIYRFTNYPEESILFRMKKYESDQFLPGAFRHYIEIDDDMFPDSWKVGTYYFASLEESGPYVEDDDDEDYEYYHDEEEDIEPKDE
;
A
#
# COMPACT_ATOMS: atom_id res chain seq x y z
N MET A 1 23.36 -4.57 69.45
CA MET A 1 23.51 -5.12 68.09
C MET A 1 22.44 -4.61 67.12
N LEU A 2 21.18 -4.47 67.54
CA LEU A 2 20.10 -3.96 66.66
C LEU A 2 20.26 -2.52 66.13
N SER A 3 20.87 -1.59 66.88
CA SER A 3 20.98 -0.19 66.39
C SER A 3 22.03 0.00 65.30
N LYS A 4 23.09 -0.83 65.27
CA LYS A 4 24.11 -0.78 64.21
C LYS A 4 23.62 -1.37 62.88
N SER A 5 22.64 -2.27 62.93
CA SER A 5 22.03 -2.86 61.73
C SER A 5 21.06 -1.90 61.03
N LEU A 6 20.39 -1.01 61.78
CA LEU A 6 19.52 0.02 61.18
C LEU A 6 20.32 1.14 60.51
N GLU A 7 21.45 1.56 61.09
CA GLU A 7 22.33 2.56 60.47
C GLU A 7 22.97 2.05 59.18
N MET A 8 23.33 0.76 59.11
CA MET A 8 23.82 0.17 57.86
C MET A 8 22.75 0.17 56.76
N LEU A 9 21.51 -0.25 57.07
CA LEU A 9 20.42 -0.29 56.09
C LEU A 9 20.07 1.10 55.52
N ALA A 10 20.05 2.14 56.36
CA ALA A 10 19.82 3.51 55.89
C ALA A 10 20.96 4.00 54.98
N PHE A 11 22.20 3.62 55.28
CA PHE A 11 23.36 4.00 54.46
C PHE A 11 23.37 3.29 53.10
N THR A 12 22.98 2.01 53.03
CA THR A 12 22.85 1.30 51.75
C THR A 12 21.74 1.87 50.89
N SER A 13 20.59 2.24 51.47
CA SER A 13 19.48 2.84 50.71
C SER A 13 19.85 4.20 50.10
N VAL A 14 20.61 5.03 50.83
CA VAL A 14 21.08 6.33 50.30
C VAL A 14 22.11 6.15 49.18
N ILE A 15 22.99 5.14 49.26
CA ILE A 15 23.96 4.84 48.20
C ILE A 15 23.25 4.31 46.94
N VAL A 16 22.23 3.47 47.10
CA VAL A 16 21.43 2.94 45.97
C VAL A 16 20.64 4.07 45.29
N LEU A 17 20.05 4.99 46.06
CA LEU A 17 19.38 6.19 45.53
C LEU A 17 20.36 7.14 44.84
N ALA A 18 21.55 7.37 45.39
CA ALA A 18 22.57 8.19 44.75
C ALA A 18 23.07 7.54 43.45
N HIS A 19 23.27 6.21 43.41
CA HIS A 19 23.66 5.52 42.18
C HIS A 19 22.55 5.52 41.12
N THR A 20 21.27 5.49 41.49
CA THR A 20 20.16 5.60 40.52
C THR A 20 20.00 7.03 39.98
N VAL A 21 20.22 8.05 40.81
CA VAL A 21 20.20 9.46 40.37
C VAL A 21 21.41 9.80 39.49
N PHE A 22 22.63 9.35 39.85
CA PHE A 22 23.80 9.55 38.99
C PHE A 22 23.73 8.70 37.71
N ALA A 23 23.17 7.49 37.72
CA ALA A 23 22.97 6.72 36.50
C ALA A 23 21.95 7.36 35.55
N THR A 24 20.90 8.02 36.07
CA THR A 24 19.92 8.72 35.24
C THR A 24 20.47 10.03 34.67
N GLU A 25 21.28 10.79 35.40
CA GLU A 25 21.98 11.97 34.85
C GLU A 25 23.08 11.60 33.84
N THR A 26 23.82 10.49 34.06
CA THR A 26 24.89 10.08 33.13
C THR A 26 24.35 9.46 31.84
N ILE A 27 23.16 8.83 31.87
CA ILE A 27 22.45 8.37 30.66
C ILE A 27 21.92 9.57 29.85
N HIS A 28 21.59 10.68 30.51
CA HIS A 28 21.13 11.88 29.81
C HIS A 28 22.26 12.62 29.08
N ASP A 29 23.48 12.59 29.63
CA ASP A 29 24.64 13.34 29.12
C ASP A 29 25.45 12.55 28.05
N GLN A 30 25.48 11.21 28.10
CA GLN A 30 26.12 10.41 27.04
C GLN A 30 25.27 10.28 25.75
N ASN A 31 23.99 10.62 25.81
CA ASN A 31 23.12 10.75 24.64
C ASN A 31 23.25 12.10 23.92
N GLU A 32 23.95 13.10 24.49
CA GLU A 32 24.17 14.37 23.80
C GLU A 32 25.36 14.33 22.84
N SER A 33 26.41 13.56 23.14
CA SER A 33 27.64 13.54 22.33
C SER A 33 27.56 12.68 21.07
N ASN A 34 26.49 11.92 20.88
CA ASN A 34 26.22 11.13 19.68
C ASN A 34 24.87 11.51 19.03
N LYS A 35 24.40 12.75 19.24
CA LYS A 35 23.35 13.38 18.42
C LYS A 35 23.91 13.61 17.01
N GLY A 36 24.09 12.53 16.25
CA GLY A 36 24.22 12.62 14.80
C GLY A 36 23.03 13.42 14.31
N THR A 37 23.29 14.55 13.66
CA THR A 37 22.23 15.34 13.04
C THR A 37 21.53 14.44 12.06
N PHE A 38 20.22 14.21 12.26
CA PHE A 38 19.40 13.48 11.30
C PHE A 38 19.60 14.12 9.91
N GLU A 39 20.06 13.32 8.96
CA GLU A 39 20.17 13.71 7.56
C GLU A 39 19.13 12.93 6.79
N CYS A 40 18.20 13.66 6.17
CA CYS A 40 17.15 13.09 5.35
C CYS A 40 17.73 12.17 4.27
N SER A 41 17.26 10.93 4.19
CA SER A 41 17.76 9.92 3.25
C SER A 41 16.89 9.75 2.01
N LEU A 42 15.62 10.16 2.11
CA LEU A 42 14.60 10.05 1.06
C LEU A 42 13.93 11.39 0.78
N TYR A 43 13.96 11.81 -0.49
CA TYR A 43 13.38 13.08 -0.93
C TYR A 43 12.30 12.86 -1.99
N MET A 44 11.23 13.66 -1.93
CA MET A 44 10.30 13.85 -3.04
C MET A 44 10.68 15.11 -3.81
N ALA A 45 10.92 15.02 -5.10
CA ALA A 45 11.28 16.16 -5.95
C ALA A 45 10.72 15.97 -7.36
N PRO A 46 10.69 17.00 -8.23
CA PRO A 46 10.29 16.82 -9.63
C PRO A 46 11.12 15.72 -10.31
N SER A 47 10.43 14.75 -10.90
CA SER A 47 11.03 13.55 -11.47
C SER A 47 12.10 13.88 -12.53
N SER A 48 13.02 12.94 -12.71
CA SER A 48 13.94 12.90 -13.84
C SER A 48 13.24 12.42 -15.12
N ILE A 49 12.13 11.72 -15.04
CA ILE A 49 11.28 11.43 -16.20
C ILE A 49 10.54 12.72 -16.58
N PRO A 50 10.70 13.22 -17.82
CA PRO A 50 9.98 14.42 -18.25
C PRO A 50 8.47 14.27 -18.09
N HIS A 51 7.83 15.25 -17.45
CA HIS A 51 6.38 15.33 -17.25
C HIS A 51 5.75 14.24 -16.35
N ALA A 52 6.54 13.43 -15.64
CA ALA A 52 6.02 12.44 -14.71
C ALA A 52 5.57 13.00 -13.35
N GLY A 53 5.65 14.32 -13.14
CA GLY A 53 5.33 14.96 -11.87
C GLY A 53 6.48 14.80 -10.85
N PHE A 54 6.17 14.30 -9.66
CA PHE A 54 7.14 14.05 -8.60
C PHE A 54 7.74 12.64 -8.70
N GLY A 55 8.95 12.47 -8.19
CA GLY A 55 9.61 11.17 -8.02
C GLY A 55 10.36 11.11 -6.70
N LEU A 56 10.79 9.90 -6.34
CA LEU A 56 11.52 9.63 -5.10
C LEU A 56 13.02 9.55 -5.34
N PHE A 57 13.83 10.18 -4.50
CA PHE A 57 15.28 10.24 -4.66
C PHE A 57 15.99 9.84 -3.38
N VAL A 58 17.10 9.11 -3.51
CA VAL A 58 17.96 8.77 -2.37
C VAL A 58 19.08 9.81 -2.20
N SER A 59 19.37 10.23 -0.97
CA SER A 59 20.46 11.19 -0.71
C SER A 59 21.78 10.52 -0.31
N ARG A 60 21.75 9.20 -0.13
CA ARG A 60 22.88 8.33 0.19
C ARG A 60 22.99 7.22 -0.85
N SER A 61 24.17 6.63 -0.98
CA SER A 61 24.31 5.40 -1.75
C SER A 61 23.67 4.22 -1.02
N ILE A 62 23.07 3.31 -1.78
CA ILE A 62 22.39 2.11 -1.28
C ILE A 62 22.95 0.92 -2.07
N ALA A 63 23.42 -0.10 -1.36
CA ALA A 63 23.96 -1.28 -2.02
C ALA A 63 22.85 -2.12 -2.66
N LYS A 64 23.20 -2.90 -3.69
CA LYS A 64 22.30 -3.94 -4.21
C LYS A 64 21.96 -4.91 -3.07
N GLY A 65 20.67 -5.19 -2.91
CA GLY A 65 20.10 -6.03 -1.86
C GLY A 65 19.96 -5.34 -0.49
N GLU A 66 20.20 -4.04 -0.42
CA GLU A 66 19.96 -3.25 0.78
C GLU A 66 18.56 -2.63 0.72
N TYR A 67 17.84 -2.61 1.84
CA TYR A 67 16.59 -1.89 1.93
C TYR A 67 16.80 -0.37 1.83
N ILE A 68 15.89 0.31 1.13
CA ILE A 68 15.88 1.76 1.02
C ILE A 68 15.74 2.39 2.41
N LEU A 69 14.71 1.95 3.14
CA LEU A 69 14.47 2.25 4.54
C LEU A 69 14.52 0.94 5.36
N PRO A 70 14.99 0.96 6.62
CA PRO A 70 15.09 -0.25 7.44
C PRO A 70 13.74 -0.73 8.01
N TYR A 71 12.63 -0.10 7.63
CA TYR A 71 11.26 -0.35 8.09
C TYR A 71 10.29 -0.21 6.91
N ALA A 72 9.07 -0.75 7.05
CA ALA A 72 7.98 -0.46 6.13
C ALA A 72 7.74 1.05 6.08
N ASP A 73 7.46 1.63 4.93
CA ASP A 73 7.22 3.07 4.83
C ASP A 73 5.91 3.52 5.49
N ALA A 74 4.83 2.79 5.25
CA ALA A 74 3.50 3.00 5.82
C ALA A 74 2.68 1.69 5.76
N PRO A 75 1.63 1.52 6.60
CA PRO A 75 0.78 0.35 6.51
C PRO A 75 0.06 0.27 5.16
N SER A 76 -0.02 -0.94 4.59
CA SER A 76 -0.90 -1.22 3.45
C SER A 76 -2.33 -1.22 3.93
N ILE A 77 -3.25 -0.61 3.19
CA ILE A 77 -4.67 -0.62 3.53
C ILE A 77 -5.39 -1.52 2.53
N ALA A 78 -6.00 -2.61 3.02
CA ALA A 78 -6.81 -3.48 2.20
C ALA A 78 -8.07 -2.73 1.73
N VAL A 79 -8.36 -2.83 0.44
CA VAL A 79 -9.58 -2.38 -0.21
C VAL A 79 -10.25 -3.61 -0.77
N CYS A 80 -11.50 -3.85 -0.37
CA CYS A 80 -12.17 -5.11 -0.62
C CYS A 80 -13.31 -4.98 -1.62
N ASP A 81 -13.38 -5.95 -2.52
CA ASP A 81 -14.49 -6.22 -3.43
C ASP A 81 -14.91 -5.01 -4.27
N GLU A 82 -13.92 -4.21 -4.69
CA GLU A 82 -14.13 -2.93 -5.37
C GLU A 82 -15.01 -3.03 -6.61
N TYR A 83 -14.77 -4.07 -7.44
CA TYR A 83 -15.56 -4.33 -8.64
C TYR A 83 -16.99 -4.73 -8.30
N HIS A 84 -17.15 -5.57 -7.28
CA HIS A 84 -18.47 -6.01 -6.82
C HIS A 84 -19.25 -4.84 -6.21
N GLU A 85 -18.57 -3.89 -5.57
CA GLU A 85 -19.21 -2.69 -5.03
C GLU A 85 -19.62 -1.66 -6.09
N GLY A 86 -19.31 -1.91 -7.36
CA GLY A 86 -19.59 -0.99 -8.46
C GLY A 86 -18.72 0.27 -8.41
N ILE A 87 -17.50 0.13 -7.87
CA ILE A 87 -16.46 1.15 -7.97
C ILE A 87 -15.84 1.01 -9.36
N THR A 88 -15.82 2.12 -10.10
CA THR A 88 -15.24 2.19 -11.44
C THR A 88 -14.01 3.10 -11.46
N ASP A 89 -13.18 2.98 -12.49
CA ASP A 89 -12.01 3.84 -12.70
C ASP A 89 -12.35 5.35 -12.77
N THR A 90 -13.61 5.68 -13.05
CA THR A 90 -14.10 7.06 -13.10
C THR A 90 -14.58 7.58 -11.75
N ASP A 91 -14.68 6.73 -10.74
CA ASP A 91 -15.09 7.18 -9.42
C ASP A 91 -13.93 7.84 -8.70
N TRP A 92 -12.74 7.24 -8.76
CA TRP A 92 -11.58 7.66 -7.96
C TRP A 92 -10.33 7.69 -8.84
N ASN A 93 -9.45 8.69 -8.66
CA ASN A 93 -8.09 8.55 -9.22
C ASN A 93 -7.20 7.65 -8.33
N HIS A 94 -7.74 7.17 -7.20
CA HIS A 94 -7.05 6.29 -6.25
C HIS A 94 -6.85 4.87 -6.80
N VAL A 95 -7.78 4.39 -7.61
CA VAL A 95 -7.76 3.04 -8.21
C VAL A 95 -6.50 2.77 -9.04
N ASP A 96 -5.91 3.80 -9.67
CA ASP A 96 -4.66 3.69 -10.41
C ASP A 96 -3.44 3.36 -9.52
N TYR A 97 -3.59 3.55 -8.20
CA TYR A 97 -2.57 3.36 -7.18
C TYR A 97 -2.86 2.14 -6.28
N LEU A 98 -3.91 1.39 -6.61
CA LEU A 98 -4.18 0.12 -5.97
C LEU A 98 -3.29 -0.97 -6.57
N TRP A 99 -2.67 -1.73 -5.69
CA TRP A 99 -1.84 -2.88 -6.04
C TRP A 99 -2.66 -4.14 -5.84
N SER A 100 -2.27 -5.24 -6.49
CA SER A 100 -2.86 -6.53 -6.14
C SER A 100 -2.64 -6.82 -4.66
N GLY A 101 -3.66 -7.30 -3.95
CA GLY A 101 -3.49 -7.78 -2.58
C GLY A 101 -2.64 -9.06 -2.47
N SER A 102 -2.15 -9.60 -3.60
CA SER A 102 -1.40 -10.84 -3.64
C SER A 102 -0.20 -10.84 -2.71
N GLY A 103 -0.10 -11.90 -1.90
CA GLY A 103 0.97 -12.11 -0.93
C GLY A 103 0.86 -11.32 0.39
N LEU A 104 -0.10 -10.41 0.55
CA LEU A 104 -0.31 -9.67 1.81
C LEU A 104 -1.81 -9.58 2.15
N ALA A 105 -2.62 -8.81 1.41
CA ALA A 105 -4.06 -8.64 1.66
C ALA A 105 -5.01 -9.67 0.98
N GLU A 106 -4.51 -10.61 0.18
CA GLU A 106 -5.30 -11.57 -0.63
C GLU A 106 -6.31 -12.45 0.12
N HIS A 107 -6.16 -12.55 1.44
CA HIS A 107 -7.02 -13.34 2.30
C HIS A 107 -8.02 -12.48 3.10
N GLU A 108 -8.03 -11.17 2.90
CA GLU A 108 -8.98 -10.28 3.57
C GLU A 108 -10.40 -10.49 3.04
N CYS A 109 -10.58 -10.64 1.73
CA CYS A 109 -11.88 -10.68 1.06
C CYS A 109 -11.81 -11.50 -0.25
N LYS A 110 -12.90 -11.55 -1.03
CA LYS A 110 -12.90 -12.32 -2.29
C LYS A 110 -11.92 -11.71 -3.28
N GLU A 111 -12.09 -10.42 -3.53
CA GLU A 111 -11.19 -9.59 -4.33
C GLU A 111 -10.58 -8.54 -3.42
N SER A 112 -9.25 -8.58 -3.27
CA SER A 112 -8.54 -7.60 -2.45
C SER A 112 -7.54 -6.84 -3.30
N SER A 113 -7.56 -5.53 -3.11
CA SER A 113 -6.55 -4.61 -3.58
C SER A 113 -5.86 -3.96 -2.38
N GLU A 114 -4.66 -3.45 -2.58
CA GLU A 114 -3.90 -2.74 -1.57
C GLU A 114 -3.68 -1.30 -1.96
N SER A 115 -4.11 -0.39 -1.09
CA SER A 115 -3.65 1.00 -1.13
C SER A 115 -2.26 1.09 -0.51
N VAL A 116 -1.22 0.95 -1.34
CA VAL A 116 0.19 1.04 -0.94
C VAL A 116 0.66 2.49 -0.99
N MET A 117 0.59 3.18 0.16
CA MET A 117 1.08 4.55 0.28
C MET A 117 2.62 4.63 0.27
N GLY A 118 3.18 5.83 0.20
CA GLY A 118 4.62 6.05 0.25
C GLY A 118 5.29 5.62 -1.06
N PHE A 119 6.22 4.68 -1.02
CA PHE A 119 6.94 4.19 -2.20
C PHE A 119 6.00 3.62 -3.26
N GLY A 120 4.93 2.91 -2.85
CA GLY A 120 4.00 2.31 -3.81
C GLY A 120 3.22 3.33 -4.64
N ALA A 121 2.93 4.50 -4.06
CA ALA A 121 2.16 5.56 -4.69
C ALA A 121 3.01 6.71 -5.27
N LEU A 122 4.22 6.95 -4.74
CA LEU A 122 5.06 8.10 -5.11
C LEU A 122 6.22 7.74 -6.05
N SER A 123 6.61 6.47 -6.12
CA SER A 123 7.67 6.07 -7.06
C SER A 123 7.14 6.17 -8.48
N ASN A 124 8.01 6.53 -9.42
CA ASN A 124 7.66 6.40 -10.83
C ASN A 124 8.03 5.00 -11.34
N PHE A 125 7.41 4.58 -12.43
CA PHE A 125 7.82 3.38 -13.15
C PHE A 125 8.62 3.75 -14.39
N HIS A 126 9.85 3.23 -14.47
CA HIS A 126 10.65 3.26 -15.68
C HIS A 126 10.89 1.82 -16.15
N THR A 127 10.29 1.44 -17.28
CA THR A 127 10.25 0.06 -17.82
C THR A 127 11.61 -0.63 -17.99
N TYR A 128 12.70 0.13 -18.11
CA TYR A 128 14.06 -0.41 -18.18
C TYR A 128 14.96 -0.12 -16.95
N LEU A 129 14.59 0.85 -16.11
CA LEU A 129 15.44 1.35 -15.02
C LEU A 129 14.85 1.10 -13.64
N ALA A 130 13.81 0.26 -13.55
CA ALA A 130 13.32 -0.24 -12.28
C ALA A 130 14.49 -0.75 -11.43
N ASN A 131 14.59 -0.24 -10.21
CA ASN A 131 15.77 -0.39 -9.36
C ASN A 131 15.43 -0.73 -7.90
N VAL A 132 14.14 -0.85 -7.58
CA VAL A 132 13.65 -1.39 -6.32
C VAL A 132 12.55 -2.40 -6.56
N HIS A 133 12.36 -3.30 -5.60
CA HIS A 133 11.22 -4.20 -5.55
C HIS A 133 10.61 -4.19 -4.14
N PRO A 134 9.29 -4.38 -4.01
CA PRO A 134 8.63 -4.48 -2.72
C PRO A 134 8.99 -5.78 -2.03
N VAL A 135 9.02 -5.75 -0.70
CA VAL A 135 9.14 -6.90 0.19
C VAL A 135 8.05 -6.75 1.24
N ASN A 136 7.08 -7.66 1.23
CA ASN A 136 5.94 -7.64 2.13
C ASN A 136 6.40 -7.74 3.59
N GLU A 137 5.87 -6.88 4.45
CA GLU A 137 6.09 -6.98 5.89
C GLU A 137 5.00 -7.81 6.59
N ILE A 138 5.18 -7.99 7.89
CA ILE A 138 4.40 -8.91 8.70
C ILE A 138 2.97 -8.35 8.90
N TYR A 139 1.97 -9.20 8.66
CA TYR A 139 0.61 -9.05 9.19
C TYR A 139 0.61 -9.31 10.70
N ASP A 140 0.11 -8.35 11.48
CA ASP A 140 0.15 -8.40 12.94
C ASP A 140 -1.21 -8.15 13.58
N ASP A 141 -1.99 -9.20 13.74
CA ASP A 141 -3.25 -9.20 14.49
C ASP A 141 -3.08 -9.32 16.01
N THR A 142 -1.85 -9.10 16.51
CA THR A 142 -1.57 -9.09 17.97
C THR A 142 -1.36 -7.68 18.52
N ILE A 143 -1.44 -6.65 17.66
CA ILE A 143 -1.23 -5.23 18.04
C ILE A 143 -2.23 -4.80 19.12
N VAL A 144 -3.46 -5.32 19.05
CA VAL A 144 -4.58 -4.98 19.92
C VAL A 144 -5.32 -6.22 20.40
N ASP A 145 -5.90 -6.15 21.59
CA ASP A 145 -6.71 -7.23 22.16
C ASP A 145 -8.13 -7.19 21.59
N ARG A 146 -8.50 -8.20 20.80
CA ARG A 146 -9.82 -8.33 20.17
C ARG A 146 -11.00 -8.30 21.15
N LYS A 147 -10.79 -8.68 22.42
CA LYS A 147 -11.91 -8.72 23.38
C LYS A 147 -12.18 -7.38 24.05
N ASN A 148 -11.17 -6.52 24.14
CA ASN A 148 -11.18 -5.42 25.10
C ASN A 148 -10.85 -4.05 24.47
N ASN A 149 -10.78 -3.96 23.14
CA ASN A 149 -10.34 -2.75 22.48
C ASN A 149 -11.38 -2.20 21.48
N PRO A 150 -11.97 -1.02 21.74
CA PRO A 150 -12.92 -0.42 20.80
C PRO A 150 -12.28 0.04 19.47
N ALA A 151 -10.95 0.17 19.39
CA ALA A 151 -10.25 0.51 18.15
C ALA A 151 -10.06 -0.67 17.18
N LEU A 152 -10.57 -1.85 17.50
CA LEU A 152 -10.45 -3.02 16.63
C LEU A 152 -11.04 -2.75 15.25
N GLY A 153 -10.30 -3.20 14.24
CA GLY A 153 -10.66 -3.01 12.85
C GLY A 153 -10.58 -1.57 12.37
N SER A 154 -10.22 -0.59 13.20
CA SER A 154 -10.19 0.83 12.82
C SER A 154 -8.87 1.28 12.17
N PHE A 155 -7.88 0.40 12.13
CA PHE A 155 -6.59 0.62 11.46
C PHE A 155 -6.11 -0.68 10.84
N SER A 156 -5.19 -0.58 9.90
CA SER A 156 -4.64 -1.74 9.21
C SER A 156 -3.71 -2.56 10.11
N LEU A 157 -3.87 -3.88 10.04
CA LEU A 157 -2.99 -4.86 10.67
C LEU A 157 -1.81 -5.24 9.75
N HIS A 158 -1.81 -4.75 8.51
CA HIS A 158 -0.73 -4.94 7.55
C HIS A 158 0.33 -3.86 7.75
N ALA A 159 1.54 -4.27 8.15
CA ALA A 159 2.63 -3.32 8.38
C ALA A 159 3.10 -2.60 7.11
N GLY A 160 2.73 -3.10 5.92
CA GLY A 160 3.03 -2.51 4.62
C GLY A 160 4.20 -3.18 3.90
N HIS A 161 4.98 -2.38 3.18
CA HIS A 161 6.06 -2.86 2.31
C HIS A 161 7.39 -2.24 2.70
N LYS A 162 8.45 -3.06 2.76
CA LYS A 162 9.83 -2.58 2.60
C LYS A 162 10.16 -2.55 1.11
N PHE A 163 11.17 -1.77 0.75
CA PHE A 163 11.66 -1.71 -0.62
C PHE A 163 13.15 -2.05 -0.63
N GLU A 164 13.52 -3.06 -1.39
CA GLU A 164 14.89 -3.53 -1.53
C GLU A 164 15.48 -3.07 -2.87
N ALA A 165 16.70 -2.54 -2.82
CA ALA A 165 17.40 -2.07 -4.01
C ALA A 165 17.81 -3.26 -4.89
N TYR A 166 17.16 -3.42 -6.04
CA TYR A 166 17.50 -4.44 -7.02
C TYR A 166 18.88 -4.20 -7.64
N ASP A 167 19.29 -2.94 -7.78
CA ASP A 167 20.62 -2.52 -8.20
C ASP A 167 21.19 -1.47 -7.25
N ALA A 168 22.51 -1.31 -7.25
CA ALA A 168 23.14 -0.31 -6.39
C ALA A 168 22.75 1.12 -6.82
N LEU A 169 22.21 1.89 -5.89
CA LEU A 169 21.82 3.29 -6.06
C LEU A 169 22.93 4.21 -5.55
N LYS A 170 23.15 5.30 -6.24
CA LYS A 170 24.02 6.39 -5.81
C LYS A 170 23.17 7.51 -5.21
N ALA A 171 23.78 8.28 -4.31
CA ALA A 171 23.18 9.53 -3.87
C ALA A 171 22.81 10.43 -5.07
N GLY A 172 21.55 10.86 -5.14
CA GLY A 172 20.96 11.61 -6.24
C GLY A 172 20.18 10.76 -7.25
N ASP A 173 20.26 9.44 -7.19
CA ASP A 173 19.48 8.57 -8.09
C ASP A 173 17.99 8.62 -7.72
N GLU A 174 17.13 8.61 -8.75
CA GLU A 174 15.68 8.41 -8.60
C GLU A 174 15.39 6.92 -8.41
N ILE A 175 14.40 6.64 -7.57
CA ILE A 175 13.85 5.32 -7.33
C ILE A 175 12.76 5.05 -8.35
N PHE A 176 12.89 3.93 -9.05
CA PHE A 176 11.91 3.43 -9.99
C PHE A 176 11.42 2.07 -9.51
N ALA A 177 10.14 2.00 -9.14
CA ALA A 177 9.50 0.74 -8.78
C ALA A 177 8.99 0.03 -10.04
N ASP A 178 8.95 -1.30 -10.03
CA ASP A 178 8.45 -2.10 -11.14
C ASP A 178 6.97 -2.44 -10.93
N TYR A 179 6.08 -1.86 -11.74
CA TYR A 179 4.64 -2.17 -11.72
C TYR A 179 4.25 -3.20 -12.78
N GLY A 180 5.22 -3.68 -13.56
CA GLY A 180 4.99 -4.52 -14.72
C GLY A 180 4.47 -3.73 -15.93
N GLU A 181 4.93 -4.12 -17.14
CA GLU A 181 4.47 -3.47 -18.38
C GLU A 181 2.96 -3.69 -18.64
N ALA A 182 2.37 -4.73 -18.06
CA ALA A 182 0.94 -4.99 -18.12
C ALA A 182 0.10 -3.82 -17.60
N TRP A 183 0.58 -3.10 -16.57
CA TRP A 183 -0.07 -1.89 -16.06
C TRP A 183 -0.18 -0.80 -17.14
N LEU A 184 0.85 -0.65 -17.97
CA LEU A 184 0.84 0.28 -19.11
C LEU A 184 -0.04 -0.23 -20.26
N ASP A 185 -0.14 -1.54 -20.43
CA ASP A 185 -0.89 -2.16 -21.54
C ASP A 185 -2.41 -2.13 -21.29
N GLN A 186 -2.84 -2.19 -20.03
CA GLN A 186 -4.23 -1.98 -19.63
C GLN A 186 -4.71 -0.53 -19.88
N ARG A 187 -3.78 0.43 -20.06
CA ARG A 187 -4.07 1.86 -20.30
C ARG A 187 -3.91 2.26 -21.76
N LYS A 188 -4.19 1.36 -22.69
CA LYS A 188 -4.14 1.62 -24.13
C LYS A 188 -5.06 2.78 -24.52
N GLY A 189 -4.59 3.67 -25.39
CA GLY A 189 -5.31 4.89 -25.78
C GLY A 189 -5.01 6.12 -24.91
N THR A 190 -4.16 5.99 -23.90
CA THR A 190 -3.74 7.09 -23.01
C THR A 190 -2.28 7.49 -23.27
N PHE A 191 -1.66 8.23 -22.34
CA PHE A 191 -0.22 8.52 -22.36
C PHE A 191 0.65 7.25 -22.41
N ALA A 192 0.15 6.12 -21.88
CA ALA A 192 0.86 4.85 -21.80
C ALA A 192 1.24 4.29 -23.19
N ASP A 193 0.52 4.70 -24.26
CA ASP A 193 0.82 4.30 -25.63
C ASP A 193 2.18 4.82 -26.12
N PHE A 194 2.67 5.92 -25.53
CA PHE A 194 3.94 6.55 -25.91
C PHE A 194 5.10 6.19 -24.99
N VAL A 195 4.84 5.52 -23.87
CA VAL A 195 5.88 5.11 -22.91
C VAL A 195 6.68 3.94 -23.51
N PRO A 196 8.01 4.07 -23.71
CA PRO A 196 8.81 2.97 -24.24
C PRO A 196 8.81 1.75 -23.32
N ARG A 197 8.77 0.56 -23.90
CA ARG A 197 8.89 -0.73 -23.21
C ARG A 197 10.33 -1.24 -23.22
N ALA A 198 10.66 -2.23 -22.40
CA ALA A 198 11.99 -2.83 -22.33
C ALA A 198 12.49 -3.29 -23.71
N LYS A 199 11.61 -3.92 -24.51
CA LYS A 199 11.91 -4.32 -25.89
C LYS A 199 12.19 -3.14 -26.83
N ASP A 200 11.58 -1.98 -26.59
CA ASP A 200 11.84 -0.77 -27.38
C ASP A 200 13.25 -0.25 -27.12
N PHE A 201 13.74 -0.31 -25.87
CA PHE A 201 15.13 0.03 -25.54
C PHE A 201 16.14 -0.92 -26.19
N GLU A 202 15.84 -2.22 -26.24
CA GLU A 202 16.67 -3.21 -26.97
C GLU A 202 16.72 -2.91 -28.48
N LYS A 203 15.56 -2.65 -29.09
CA LYS A 203 15.47 -2.21 -30.50
C LYS A 203 16.25 -0.92 -30.73
N ALA A 204 16.11 0.07 -29.86
CA ALA A 204 16.80 1.36 -29.93
C ALA A 204 18.32 1.17 -29.83
N ALA A 205 18.81 0.29 -28.95
CA ALA A 205 20.23 -0.03 -28.83
C ALA A 205 20.79 -0.65 -30.12
N ILE A 206 20.05 -1.54 -30.77
CA ILE A 206 20.42 -2.12 -32.07
C ILE A 206 20.45 -1.05 -33.16
N LEU A 207 19.42 -0.21 -33.22
CA LEU A 207 19.30 0.86 -34.21
C LEU A 207 20.39 1.91 -34.04
N PHE A 208 20.65 2.35 -32.81
CA PHE A 208 21.72 3.29 -32.48
C PHE A 208 23.09 2.77 -32.94
N LYS A 209 23.41 1.50 -32.69
CA LYS A 209 24.66 0.87 -33.15
C LYS A 209 24.79 0.92 -34.69
N LYS A 210 23.70 0.71 -35.44
CA LYS A 210 23.70 0.79 -36.90
C LYS A 210 23.90 2.23 -37.37
N ILE A 211 23.12 3.17 -36.83
CA ILE A 211 23.24 4.61 -37.12
C ILE A 211 24.66 5.09 -36.85
N HIS A 212 25.21 4.82 -35.67
CA HIS A 212 26.56 5.22 -35.28
C HIS A 212 27.63 4.70 -36.25
N ARG A 213 27.56 3.41 -36.63
CA ARG A 213 28.50 2.83 -37.61
C ARG A 213 28.40 3.51 -38.98
N SER A 214 27.18 3.79 -39.46
CA SER A 214 26.97 4.48 -40.73
C SER A 214 27.48 5.92 -40.70
N LEU A 215 27.24 6.66 -39.62
CA LEU A 215 27.75 8.02 -39.46
C LEU A 215 29.29 8.05 -39.51
N ILE A 216 29.95 7.09 -38.87
CA ILE A 216 31.41 6.94 -38.91
C ILE A 216 31.90 6.53 -40.30
N SER A 217 31.29 5.52 -40.93
CA SER A 217 31.76 5.00 -42.22
C SER A 217 31.67 6.05 -43.32
N GLU A 218 30.59 6.84 -43.31
CA GLU A 218 30.34 7.92 -44.26
C GLU A 218 31.03 9.24 -43.86
N LYS A 219 31.76 9.27 -42.74
CA LYS A 219 32.44 10.47 -42.19
C LYS A 219 31.48 11.68 -42.04
N ILE A 220 30.24 11.40 -41.65
CA ILE A 220 29.22 12.43 -41.43
C ILE A 220 29.51 13.13 -40.10
N THR A 221 29.55 14.46 -40.11
CA THR A 221 29.64 15.25 -38.88
C THR A 221 28.29 15.22 -38.17
N VAL A 222 28.25 14.70 -36.95
CA VAL A 222 27.00 14.59 -36.17
C VAL A 222 26.58 15.98 -35.69
N THR A 223 25.34 16.36 -35.97
CA THR A 223 24.71 17.63 -35.55
C THR A 223 23.33 17.35 -34.97
N ASP A 224 22.80 18.27 -34.16
CA ASP A 224 21.45 18.15 -33.61
C ASP A 224 20.39 17.99 -34.71
N SER A 225 20.56 18.66 -35.85
CA SER A 225 19.64 18.55 -36.99
C SER A 225 19.60 17.12 -37.56
N ILE A 226 20.77 16.48 -37.71
CA ILE A 226 20.85 15.08 -38.18
C ILE A 226 20.20 14.14 -37.17
N LEU A 227 20.50 14.31 -35.88
CA LEU A 227 19.95 13.48 -34.80
C LEU A 227 18.42 13.60 -34.70
N LYS A 228 17.89 14.82 -34.73
CA LYS A 228 16.43 15.08 -34.77
C LYS A 228 15.77 14.49 -36.01
N THR A 229 16.42 14.58 -37.16
CA THR A 229 15.90 13.98 -38.41
C THR A 229 15.86 12.45 -38.31
N LEU A 230 16.91 11.82 -37.78
CA LEU A 230 16.96 10.37 -37.59
C LEU A 230 15.92 9.89 -36.56
N ASN A 231 15.73 10.64 -35.48
CA ASN A 231 14.70 10.39 -34.49
C ASN A 231 13.30 10.47 -35.13
N ALA A 232 12.99 11.58 -35.82
CA ALA A 232 11.72 11.77 -36.53
C ALA A 232 11.43 10.64 -37.54
N ILE A 233 12.41 10.27 -38.37
CA ILE A 233 12.26 9.14 -39.31
C ILE A 233 11.99 7.84 -38.54
N SER A 234 12.69 7.59 -37.44
CA SER A 234 12.51 6.38 -36.65
C SER A 234 11.13 6.33 -36.00
N SER A 235 10.64 7.48 -35.49
CA SER A 235 9.31 7.60 -34.89
C SER A 235 8.16 7.37 -35.87
N GLU A 236 8.34 7.62 -37.17
CA GLU A 236 7.32 7.29 -38.19
C GLU A 236 7.10 5.77 -38.34
N PHE A 237 8.14 4.96 -38.08
CA PHE A 237 8.05 3.50 -38.20
C PHE A 237 7.79 2.82 -36.86
N GLU A 238 8.45 3.29 -35.80
CA GLU A 238 8.43 2.72 -34.46
C GLU A 238 8.44 3.90 -33.44
N PRO A 239 7.26 4.49 -33.13
CA PRO A 239 7.16 5.73 -32.34
C PRO A 239 7.94 5.71 -31.03
N ARG A 240 7.82 4.62 -30.26
CA ARG A 240 8.51 4.42 -28.97
C ARG A 240 10.02 4.29 -29.11
N VAL A 241 10.50 3.63 -30.17
CA VAL A 241 11.93 3.46 -30.43
C VAL A 241 12.56 4.80 -30.83
N GLY A 242 11.87 5.59 -31.64
CA GLY A 242 12.36 6.89 -32.09
C GLY A 242 12.67 7.81 -30.91
N VAL A 243 11.73 7.96 -29.95
CA VAL A 243 11.90 8.85 -28.79
C VAL A 243 13.06 8.47 -27.86
N ILE A 244 13.53 7.22 -27.89
CA ILE A 244 14.70 6.76 -27.11
C ILE A 244 16.03 7.25 -27.71
N LEU A 245 16.09 7.45 -29.03
CA LEU A 245 17.32 7.83 -29.72
C LEU A 245 17.73 9.26 -29.38
N PRO A 246 19.05 9.55 -29.29
CA PRO A 246 19.51 10.89 -28.96
C PRO A 246 19.08 11.90 -30.01
N ASP A 247 18.52 13.00 -29.56
CA ASP A 247 18.05 14.14 -30.34
C ASP A 247 19.00 15.36 -30.26
N THR A 248 20.08 15.23 -29.49
CA THR A 248 21.12 16.24 -29.31
C THR A 248 22.51 15.63 -29.34
N VAL A 249 23.50 16.40 -29.78
CA VAL A 249 24.92 16.01 -29.79
C VAL A 249 25.41 15.72 -28.38
N GLU A 250 24.89 16.42 -27.37
CA GLU A 250 25.20 16.16 -25.97
C GLU A 250 24.79 14.75 -25.54
N LYS A 251 23.52 14.36 -25.74
CA LYS A 251 23.05 12.99 -25.44
C LYS A 251 23.82 11.95 -26.25
N TYR A 252 24.05 12.21 -27.54
CA TYR A 252 24.85 11.32 -28.40
C TYR A 252 26.26 11.09 -27.83
N ASN A 253 26.95 12.16 -27.42
CA ASN A 253 28.29 12.06 -26.83
C ASN A 253 28.26 11.37 -25.47
N TYR A 254 27.26 11.65 -24.62
CA TYR A 254 27.05 10.92 -23.37
C TYR A 254 26.94 9.41 -23.61
N ILE A 255 26.15 9.01 -24.62
CA ILE A 255 25.99 7.60 -24.98
C ILE A 255 27.33 7.00 -25.42
N LEU A 256 28.10 7.68 -26.27
CA LEU A 256 29.40 7.18 -26.71
C LEU A 256 30.41 7.05 -25.56
N GLN A 257 30.42 7.99 -24.62
CA GLN A 257 31.32 7.98 -23.47
C GLN A 257 31.02 6.85 -22.48
N ASN A 258 29.78 6.35 -22.45
CA ASN A 258 29.34 5.29 -21.56
C ASN A 258 29.12 3.95 -22.26
N MET A 259 29.17 3.94 -23.59
CA MET A 259 29.15 2.71 -24.38
C MET A 259 30.29 1.78 -23.96
N GLY A 260 29.94 0.55 -23.55
CA GLY A 260 30.91 -0.45 -23.09
C GLY A 260 31.23 -0.40 -21.60
N LYS A 261 30.78 0.63 -20.86
CA LYS A 261 30.82 0.65 -19.39
C LYS A 261 29.61 -0.06 -18.78
N GLU A 262 28.47 -0.02 -19.46
CA GLU A 262 27.23 -0.69 -19.09
C GLU A 262 26.45 -1.13 -20.35
N LYS A 263 25.32 -1.82 -20.17
CA LYS A 263 24.41 -2.20 -21.25
C LYS A 263 23.91 -0.96 -21.98
N LEU A 264 23.93 -0.96 -23.32
CA LEU A 264 23.64 0.24 -24.12
C LEU A 264 22.19 0.71 -23.93
N GLU A 265 21.28 -0.23 -23.72
CA GLU A 265 19.88 -0.01 -23.39
C GLU A 265 19.74 0.84 -22.11
N ALA A 266 20.55 0.54 -21.08
CA ALA A 266 20.59 1.30 -19.84
C ALA A 266 21.18 2.72 -20.06
N VAL A 267 22.23 2.84 -20.88
CA VAL A 267 22.81 4.15 -21.26
C VAL A 267 21.77 5.00 -21.99
N LEU A 268 21.07 4.41 -22.96
CA LEU A 268 20.02 5.09 -23.73
C LEU A 268 18.88 5.53 -22.82
N SER A 269 18.44 4.65 -21.91
CA SER A 269 17.41 4.96 -20.92
C SER A 269 17.80 6.18 -20.09
N ARG A 270 18.99 6.18 -19.47
CA ARG A 270 19.46 7.31 -18.65
C ARG A 270 19.68 8.59 -19.44
N SER A 271 20.03 8.49 -20.73
CA SER A 271 20.19 9.67 -21.59
C SER A 271 18.88 10.42 -21.87
N ASN A 272 17.73 9.79 -21.59
CA ASN A 272 16.40 10.40 -21.70
C ASN A 272 15.87 10.96 -20.38
N LEU A 273 16.60 10.79 -19.28
CA LEU A 273 16.27 11.39 -17.99
C LEU A 273 16.85 12.79 -17.86
N LEU A 274 16.14 13.66 -17.14
CA LEU A 274 16.61 14.97 -16.71
C LEU A 274 17.57 14.79 -15.52
N PRO A 275 18.85 15.24 -15.63
CA PRO A 275 19.80 15.09 -14.53
C PRO A 275 19.33 15.81 -13.26
N ARG A 276 19.20 15.09 -12.15
CA ARG A 276 18.95 15.66 -10.82
C ARG A 276 20.17 15.37 -9.95
N SER A 277 20.91 16.40 -9.57
CA SER A 277 22.06 16.26 -8.67
C SER A 277 21.60 16.14 -7.22
N LEU A 278 22.47 15.62 -6.35
CA LEU A 278 22.23 15.60 -4.91
C LEU A 278 21.92 17.01 -4.36
N ASP A 279 22.62 18.03 -4.84
CA ASP A 279 22.38 19.42 -4.42
C ASP A 279 21.01 19.91 -4.89
N TYR A 280 20.62 19.58 -6.13
CA TYR A 280 19.30 19.93 -6.66
C TYR A 280 18.18 19.35 -5.80
N ILE A 281 18.23 18.04 -5.47
CA ILE A 281 17.18 17.40 -4.68
C ILE A 281 17.15 17.90 -3.23
N LYS A 282 18.31 18.31 -2.66
CA LYS A 282 18.36 18.92 -1.33
C LYS A 282 17.77 20.34 -1.32
N GLU A 283 17.91 21.07 -2.43
CA GLU A 283 17.40 22.45 -2.57
C GLU A 283 15.91 22.50 -2.96
N HIS A 284 15.46 21.59 -3.81
CA HIS A 284 14.12 21.63 -4.42
C HIS A 284 13.20 20.49 -3.95
N GLY A 285 13.74 19.48 -3.28
CA GLY A 285 12.97 18.35 -2.78
C GLY A 285 12.49 18.55 -1.35
N MET A 286 11.52 17.73 -0.96
CA MET A 286 11.00 17.66 0.40
C MET A 286 11.41 16.33 1.03
N CYS A 287 11.77 16.40 2.31
CA CYS A 287 12.11 15.20 3.05
C CYS A 287 10.88 14.34 3.33
N LEU A 288 10.97 13.03 3.06
CA LEU A 288 9.87 12.07 3.32
C LEU A 288 10.12 11.17 4.53
N ASP A 289 11.35 11.10 5.03
CA ASP A 289 11.73 10.24 6.15
C ASP A 289 11.99 11.04 7.44
N LEU A 290 11.36 12.20 7.65
CA LEU A 290 11.40 12.87 8.96
C LEU A 290 10.65 12.08 10.04
N ILE A 291 9.64 11.31 9.64
CA ILE A 291 8.89 10.39 10.48
C ILE A 291 9.04 8.96 9.96
N ARG A 292 8.83 7.99 10.84
CA ARG A 292 8.78 6.55 10.53
C ARG A 292 7.64 5.89 11.28
N PRO A 293 7.15 4.72 10.85
CA PRO A 293 6.24 3.95 11.68
C PRO A 293 6.91 3.51 12.98
N GLY A 294 6.11 3.47 14.03
CA GLY A 294 6.42 2.87 15.31
C GLY A 294 5.13 2.56 16.06
N LYS A 295 5.22 1.86 17.18
CA LYS A 295 4.05 1.68 18.06
C LYS A 295 3.62 3.04 18.61
N SER A 296 2.34 3.36 18.50
CA SER A 296 1.81 4.59 19.09
C SER A 296 2.00 4.62 20.61
N THR A 297 2.27 5.81 21.13
CA THR A 297 2.28 6.13 22.56
C THR A 297 0.86 6.29 23.12
N LEU A 298 -0.13 6.51 22.24
CA LEU A 298 -1.53 6.40 22.59
C LEU A 298 -1.88 4.91 22.76
N LYS A 299 -2.59 4.63 23.85
CA LYS A 299 -3.14 3.30 24.06
C LYS A 299 -4.09 2.97 22.90
N ASN A 300 -4.01 1.75 22.39
CA ASN A 300 -4.96 1.21 21.40
C ASN A 300 -4.95 1.85 20.00
N ALA A 301 -4.03 2.78 19.69
CA ALA A 301 -3.98 3.48 18.40
C ALA A 301 -3.10 2.80 17.33
N GLY A 302 -2.72 1.54 17.54
CA GLY A 302 -1.90 0.80 16.58
C GLY A 302 -0.52 1.43 16.31
N GLN A 303 -0.24 1.69 15.04
CA GLN A 303 0.99 2.36 14.60
C GLN A 303 0.85 3.89 14.70
N GLY A 304 1.97 4.58 14.90
CA GLY A 304 2.07 6.04 15.00
C GLY A 304 3.29 6.58 14.25
N ALA A 305 3.25 7.87 13.92
CA ALA A 305 4.33 8.60 13.27
C ALA A 305 5.39 9.03 14.28
N ILE A 306 6.54 8.34 14.31
CA ILE A 306 7.64 8.63 15.24
C ILE A 306 8.70 9.48 14.54
N SER A 307 9.02 10.63 15.13
CA SER A 307 10.05 11.52 14.60
C SER A 307 11.43 10.88 14.65
N GLN A 308 12.17 10.94 13.53
CA GLN A 308 13.55 10.43 13.44
C GLN A 308 14.59 11.51 13.76
N GLY A 309 14.21 12.78 13.66
CA GLY A 309 15.08 13.93 13.81
C GLY A 309 14.48 15.03 14.67
N PHE A 310 15.22 16.12 14.84
CA PHE A 310 14.65 17.32 15.46
C PHE A 310 13.90 18.11 14.39
N ILE A 311 12.63 18.44 14.66
CA ILE A 311 11.77 19.21 13.77
C ILE A 311 11.45 20.52 14.45
N LYS A 312 11.71 21.64 13.78
CA LYS A 312 11.45 22.98 14.32
C LYS A 312 9.99 23.34 14.20
N ALA A 313 9.50 24.15 15.14
CA ALA A 313 8.20 24.82 15.00
C ALA A 313 8.09 25.53 13.64
N GLY A 314 6.96 25.31 12.94
CA GLY A 314 6.69 25.86 11.61
C GLY A 314 7.32 25.09 10.45
N GLN A 315 8.10 24.03 10.69
CA GLN A 315 8.67 23.19 9.65
C GLN A 315 7.63 22.18 9.14
N ILE A 316 7.65 21.91 7.83
CA ILE A 316 6.93 20.79 7.22
C ILE A 316 7.51 19.47 7.73
N ILE A 317 6.65 18.64 8.30
CA ILE A 317 6.96 17.29 8.78
C ILE A 317 6.90 16.31 7.62
N VAL A 318 5.80 16.34 6.87
CA VAL A 318 5.56 15.45 5.73
C VAL A 318 4.63 16.15 4.74
N PRO A 319 4.95 16.15 3.42
CA PRO A 319 4.01 16.54 2.39
C PRO A 319 3.04 15.39 2.09
N GLY A 320 1.82 15.71 1.69
CA GLY A 320 0.76 14.74 1.38
C GLY A 320 0.06 15.05 0.06
N PRO A 321 0.66 14.75 -1.11
CA PRO A 321 -0.07 14.52 -2.35
C PRO A 321 -1.36 13.73 -2.11
N LEU A 322 -2.49 14.21 -2.62
CA LEU A 322 -3.81 13.61 -2.36
C LEU A 322 -4.38 12.93 -3.60
N LEU A 323 -4.93 11.74 -3.38
CA LEU A 323 -5.82 11.04 -4.30
C LEU A 323 -7.27 11.35 -3.92
N GLY A 324 -8.08 11.67 -4.93
CA GLY A 324 -9.48 12.05 -4.77
C GLY A 324 -10.43 10.88 -5.04
N ILE A 325 -11.39 10.73 -4.14
CA ILE A 325 -12.59 9.90 -4.27
C ILE A 325 -13.76 10.88 -4.40
N LYS A 326 -14.36 10.97 -5.59
CA LYS A 326 -15.39 12.00 -5.88
C LYS A 326 -16.61 11.93 -4.97
N ASP A 327 -16.91 10.71 -4.54
CA ASP A 327 -18.04 10.39 -3.68
C ASP A 327 -17.64 9.32 -2.68
N ARG A 328 -17.46 9.72 -1.42
CA ARG A 328 -17.08 8.85 -0.32
C ARG A 328 -18.12 7.77 -0.03
N THR A 329 -19.36 7.90 -0.50
CA THR A 329 -20.36 6.82 -0.37
C THR A 329 -19.96 5.57 -1.14
N LYS A 330 -19.08 5.70 -2.14
CA LYS A 330 -18.45 4.56 -2.82
C LYS A 330 -17.57 3.72 -1.91
N LEU A 331 -17.17 4.23 -0.75
CA LEU A 331 -16.44 3.46 0.27
C LEU A 331 -17.39 2.65 1.17
N LYS A 332 -18.70 2.65 0.96
CA LYS A 332 -19.61 1.75 1.67
C LYS A 332 -19.39 0.31 1.24
N MET A 333 -19.60 -0.62 2.16
CA MET A 333 -19.54 -2.05 1.93
C MET A 333 -20.92 -2.67 2.17
N HIS A 334 -21.29 -3.63 1.35
CA HIS A 334 -22.56 -4.36 1.41
C HIS A 334 -22.29 -5.85 1.62
N ASP A 335 -23.27 -6.60 2.14
CA ASP A 335 -23.15 -8.06 2.17
C ASP A 335 -23.23 -8.61 0.75
N LEU A 336 -22.11 -9.11 0.23
CA LEU A 336 -22.01 -9.61 -1.14
C LEU A 336 -22.23 -11.13 -1.24
N TYR A 337 -22.32 -11.84 -0.12
CA TYR A 337 -22.36 -13.31 -0.14
C TYR A 337 -23.79 -13.83 -0.27
N ASP A 338 -24.09 -14.42 -1.43
CA ASP A 338 -25.34 -15.14 -1.64
C ASP A 338 -25.21 -16.58 -1.15
N LYS A 339 -25.95 -16.90 -0.09
CA LYS A 339 -25.97 -18.23 0.54
C LYS A 339 -26.63 -19.29 -0.34
N GLU A 340 -27.51 -18.91 -1.26
CA GLU A 340 -28.22 -19.87 -2.12
C GLU A 340 -27.34 -20.34 -3.28
N THR A 341 -26.60 -19.41 -3.88
CA THR A 341 -25.70 -19.69 -5.01
C THR A 341 -24.28 -20.04 -4.56
N GLU A 342 -23.91 -19.72 -3.31
CA GLU A 342 -22.53 -19.72 -2.81
C GLU A 342 -21.60 -18.83 -3.66
N GLU A 343 -22.17 -17.82 -4.32
CA GLU A 343 -21.47 -16.85 -5.15
C GLU A 343 -21.41 -15.50 -4.43
N PHE A 344 -20.42 -14.69 -4.82
CA PHE A 344 -20.39 -13.30 -4.39
C PHE A 344 -20.77 -12.47 -5.59
N GLU A 345 -21.94 -11.85 -5.53
CA GLU A 345 -22.47 -10.97 -6.54
C GLU A 345 -23.24 -9.85 -5.84
N LYS A 346 -23.09 -8.61 -6.32
CA LYS A 346 -23.95 -7.50 -5.89
C LYS A 346 -25.29 -7.66 -6.59
N LEU A 347 -26.15 -8.50 -6.02
CA LEU A 347 -27.36 -8.96 -6.69
C LEU A 347 -28.40 -7.84 -6.91
N THR A 348 -28.50 -6.82 -6.04
CA THR A 348 -29.40 -5.65 -6.19
C THR A 348 -28.94 -4.44 -5.32
N ASP A 349 -29.62 -3.29 -5.44
CA ASP A 349 -29.49 -2.12 -4.55
C ASP A 349 -30.06 -2.37 -3.13
N ASP A 350 -30.67 -3.53 -2.88
CA ASP A 350 -31.37 -3.86 -1.62
C ASP A 350 -30.47 -4.49 -0.54
N HIS A 351 -29.16 -4.59 -0.79
CA HIS A 351 -28.23 -5.19 0.18
C HIS A 351 -28.01 -4.28 1.38
N GLU A 352 -27.97 -4.90 2.56
CA GLU A 352 -27.71 -4.21 3.82
C GLU A 352 -26.27 -3.65 3.82
N GLU A 353 -26.15 -2.34 4.10
CA GLU A 353 -24.84 -1.72 4.35
C GLU A 353 -24.23 -2.33 5.62
N ILE A 354 -23.18 -3.13 5.46
CA ILE A 354 -22.48 -3.78 6.56
C ILE A 354 -21.35 -2.91 7.14
N GLY A 355 -20.96 -1.84 6.44
CA GLY A 355 -19.99 -0.88 6.94
C GLY A 355 -19.35 -0.03 5.84
N SER A 356 -18.09 0.34 6.05
CA SER A 356 -17.28 1.06 5.06
C SER A 356 -15.87 0.49 4.98
N GLN A 357 -15.23 0.67 3.83
CA GLN A 357 -13.84 0.34 3.56
C GLN A 357 -12.94 0.98 4.61
N LEU A 358 -11.94 0.22 5.07
CA LEU A 358 -10.95 0.72 6.04
C LEU A 358 -10.21 1.96 5.53
N LEU A 359 -10.05 2.08 4.21
CA LEU A 359 -9.46 3.25 3.53
C LEU A 359 -10.05 4.59 4.00
N LEU A 360 -11.35 4.65 4.35
CA LEU A 360 -12.00 5.87 4.83
C LEU A 360 -11.27 6.50 6.03
N ASN A 361 -10.73 5.68 6.94
CA ASN A 361 -10.04 6.15 8.15
C ASN A 361 -8.73 6.86 7.88
N TYR A 362 -8.21 6.72 6.65
CA TYR A 362 -6.95 7.30 6.21
C TYR A 362 -7.14 8.46 5.24
N CYS A 363 -8.39 8.83 4.95
CA CYS A 363 -8.73 9.92 4.04
C CYS A 363 -9.28 11.13 4.80
N PHE A 364 -9.06 12.31 4.22
CA PHE A 364 -9.55 13.59 4.70
C PHE A 364 -10.84 13.96 3.97
N SER A 365 -11.84 14.48 4.68
CA SER A 365 -13.09 14.92 4.06
C SER A 365 -13.75 16.02 4.90
N HIS A 366 -14.87 16.54 4.39
CA HIS A 366 -15.67 17.55 5.07
C HIS A 366 -17.13 17.09 5.11
N ARG A 367 -17.82 17.30 6.23
CA ARG A 367 -19.20 16.82 6.43
C ARG A 367 -20.19 17.29 5.36
N LEU A 368 -19.98 18.48 4.79
CA LEU A 368 -20.82 19.06 3.74
C LEU A 368 -20.35 18.78 2.30
N SER A 369 -19.41 17.86 2.09
CA SER A 369 -18.89 17.49 0.77
C SER A 369 -18.80 15.97 0.64
N PRO A 370 -19.14 15.36 -0.50
CA PRO A 370 -18.94 13.93 -0.70
C PRO A 370 -17.49 13.58 -1.04
N LEU A 371 -16.64 14.55 -1.38
CA LEU A 371 -15.24 14.35 -1.72
C LEU A 371 -14.43 13.81 -0.53
N ALA A 372 -13.69 12.72 -0.75
CA ALA A 372 -12.65 12.25 0.16
C ALA A 372 -11.26 12.37 -0.51
N LEU A 373 -10.25 12.70 0.29
CA LEU A 373 -8.89 13.02 -0.14
C LEU A 373 -7.89 12.16 0.65
N CYS A 374 -7.30 11.17 0.00
CA CYS A 374 -6.43 10.18 0.63
C CYS A 374 -4.95 10.51 0.37
N PRO A 375 -4.12 10.71 1.40
CA PRO A 375 -2.70 11.04 1.20
C PRO A 375 -1.91 9.86 0.64
N GLN A 376 -0.95 10.15 -0.24
CA GLN A 376 -0.06 9.16 -0.85
C GLN A 376 1.24 8.93 -0.06
N THR A 377 1.37 9.46 1.16
CA THR A 377 2.63 9.46 1.93
C THR A 377 2.45 8.86 3.31
N ASN A 378 3.53 8.74 4.07
CA ASN A 378 3.52 8.29 5.46
C ASN A 378 2.81 9.28 6.43
N MET A 379 2.15 10.33 5.91
CA MET A 379 1.16 11.13 6.62
C MET A 379 0.04 10.29 7.24
N ILE A 380 -0.29 9.14 6.63
CA ILE A 380 -1.31 8.20 7.13
C ILE A 380 -0.97 7.55 8.48
N LEU A 381 0.26 7.70 8.98
CA LEU A 381 0.71 7.20 10.29
C LEU A 381 0.35 8.13 11.45
N ILE A 382 -0.07 9.36 11.18
CA ILE A 382 -0.17 10.41 12.21
C ILE A 382 -1.52 10.29 12.90
N ASN A 383 -1.52 9.83 14.16
CA ASN A 383 -2.74 9.64 14.93
C ASN A 383 -3.41 10.94 15.38
N HIS A 384 -4.69 10.79 15.72
CA HIS A 384 -5.48 11.82 16.39
C HIS A 384 -4.96 12.13 17.79
N CYS A 385 -4.93 13.40 18.14
CA CYS A 385 -4.78 13.85 19.51
C CYS A 385 -5.45 15.21 19.71
N SER A 386 -6.19 15.36 20.81
CA SER A 386 -6.83 16.64 21.14
C SER A 386 -6.81 16.98 22.63
N THR A 387 -7.03 18.27 22.91
CA THR A 387 -7.22 18.79 24.28
C THR A 387 -8.67 18.70 24.76
N THR A 388 -9.63 18.47 23.87
CA THR A 388 -11.06 18.39 24.20
C THR A 388 -11.51 16.99 24.62
N MET A 389 -10.79 15.96 24.19
CA MET A 389 -11.05 14.58 24.59
C MET A 389 -10.62 14.28 26.03
N ASN A 390 -11.37 13.40 26.70
CA ASN A 390 -10.98 12.77 27.96
C ASN A 390 -10.78 11.27 27.71
N GLY A 391 -9.57 10.73 27.90
CA GLY A 391 -9.30 9.29 27.76
C GLY A 391 -8.44 8.91 26.56
N GLU A 392 -8.86 7.88 25.81
CA GLU A 392 -8.17 7.45 24.58
C GLU A 392 -8.24 8.59 23.54
N GLY A 393 -7.10 8.95 22.92
CA GLY A 393 -6.97 10.13 22.07
C GLY A 393 -6.64 11.46 22.78
N HIS A 394 -6.53 11.47 24.12
CA HIS A 394 -6.15 12.67 24.86
C HIS A 394 -4.64 12.94 24.82
N CYS A 395 -4.24 14.14 24.38
CA CYS A 395 -2.87 14.63 24.55
C CYS A 395 -2.63 15.14 25.97
N SER A 396 -1.37 15.36 26.33
CA SER A 396 -1.07 16.32 27.41
C SER A 396 -1.77 17.68 27.18
N ALA A 397 -1.86 18.52 28.21
CA ALA A 397 -2.46 19.86 28.11
C ALA A 397 -1.86 20.77 27.01
N ALA A 398 -0.74 20.39 26.40
CA ALA A 398 -0.16 21.05 25.24
C ALA A 398 -0.93 20.82 23.92
N GLY A 399 -1.80 19.81 23.84
CA GLY A 399 -2.53 19.45 22.61
C GLY A 399 -1.68 18.76 21.55
N PRO A 400 -2.20 18.66 20.31
CA PRO A 400 -1.44 18.11 19.19
C PRO A 400 -0.19 18.95 18.93
N ASN A 401 0.88 18.30 18.50
CA ASN A 401 2.16 18.96 18.21
C ASN A 401 2.33 19.32 16.73
N ALA A 402 1.37 18.96 15.88
CA ALA A 402 1.31 19.33 14.48
C ALA A 402 -0.12 19.68 14.05
N LYS A 403 -0.24 20.26 12.86
CA LYS A 403 -1.51 20.51 12.18
C LYS A 403 -1.39 20.28 10.69
N ILE A 404 -2.52 20.12 10.00
CA ILE A 404 -2.55 20.13 8.54
C ILE A 404 -2.68 21.56 8.00
N GLN A 405 -2.26 21.76 6.76
CA GLN A 405 -2.63 22.89 5.91
C GLN A 405 -2.60 22.45 4.43
N TRP A 406 -3.18 23.25 3.53
CA TRP A 406 -3.01 23.04 2.11
C TRP A 406 -1.55 23.25 1.66
N GLY A 407 -1.16 22.51 0.62
CA GLY A 407 0.16 22.61 -0.01
C GLY A 407 0.51 24.04 -0.39
N THR A 408 1.76 24.41 -0.14
CA THR A 408 2.29 25.75 -0.39
C THR A 408 3.04 25.80 -1.73
N SER A 409 4.11 26.59 -1.84
CA SER A 409 4.81 26.86 -3.09
C SER A 409 5.48 25.65 -3.74
N TRP A 410 5.57 24.50 -3.06
CA TRP A 410 6.13 23.28 -3.67
C TRP A 410 5.13 22.56 -4.58
N ASP A 411 3.82 22.73 -4.35
CA ASP A 411 2.75 22.20 -5.20
C ASP A 411 1.83 23.33 -5.68
N PRO A 412 2.26 24.10 -6.70
CA PRO A 412 1.49 25.24 -7.18
C PRO A 412 0.11 24.85 -7.74
N ASP A 413 -0.08 23.58 -8.13
CA ASP A 413 -1.37 23.09 -8.62
C ASP A 413 -2.44 23.13 -7.52
N THR A 414 -2.05 23.02 -6.25
CA THR A 414 -3.01 23.07 -5.13
C THR A 414 -3.74 24.40 -5.07
N GLU A 415 -3.04 25.53 -5.27
CA GLU A 415 -3.67 26.85 -5.30
C GLU A 415 -4.65 26.99 -6.47
N GLU A 416 -4.31 26.45 -7.65
CA GLU A 416 -5.24 26.42 -8.79
C GLU A 416 -6.50 25.63 -8.43
N TRP A 417 -6.33 24.43 -7.89
CA TRP A 417 -7.45 23.52 -7.61
C TRP A 417 -8.40 24.08 -6.54
N LEU A 418 -7.88 24.68 -5.48
CA LEU A 418 -8.71 25.28 -4.41
C LEU A 418 -9.64 26.39 -4.91
N ASN A 419 -9.35 27.00 -6.06
CA ASN A 419 -10.17 28.03 -6.68
C ASN A 419 -11.22 27.48 -7.67
N LEU A 420 -11.23 26.16 -7.92
CA LEU A 420 -12.17 25.52 -8.84
C LEU A 420 -13.56 25.31 -8.20
N PRO A 421 -14.64 25.36 -8.99
CA PRO A 421 -15.94 24.87 -8.55
C PRO A 421 -15.89 23.35 -8.32
N PHE A 422 -16.79 22.84 -7.47
CA PHE A 422 -16.82 21.43 -7.10
C PHE A 422 -16.90 20.50 -8.31
N GLU A 423 -17.75 20.82 -9.28
CA GLU A 423 -17.99 20.02 -10.47
C GLU A 423 -16.71 19.86 -11.31
N GLU A 424 -15.87 20.90 -11.38
CA GLU A 424 -14.61 20.84 -12.11
C GLU A 424 -13.55 20.03 -11.35
N VAL A 425 -13.53 20.09 -10.01
CA VAL A 425 -12.69 19.20 -9.20
C VAL A 425 -13.04 17.75 -9.50
N ILE A 426 -14.33 17.41 -9.49
CA ILE A 426 -14.79 16.06 -9.81
C ILE A 426 -14.42 15.66 -11.24
N GLU A 427 -14.64 16.51 -12.24
CA GLU A 427 -14.25 16.24 -13.62
C GLU A 427 -12.75 15.99 -13.75
N ARG A 428 -11.91 16.76 -13.06
CA ARG A 428 -10.45 16.56 -13.10
C ARG A 428 -10.03 15.28 -12.40
N THR A 429 -10.66 14.92 -11.27
CA THR A 429 -10.44 13.64 -10.60
C THR A 429 -10.83 12.46 -11.50
N GLN A 430 -11.97 12.54 -12.19
CA GLN A 430 -12.42 11.53 -13.16
C GLN A 430 -11.42 11.32 -14.32
N ASN A 431 -10.73 12.40 -14.71
CA ASN A 431 -9.68 12.36 -15.72
C ASN A 431 -8.30 11.99 -15.14
N GLN A 432 -8.27 11.32 -13.98
CA GLN A 432 -7.07 10.81 -13.31
C GLN A 432 -6.02 11.90 -13.02
N LYS A 433 -6.44 13.16 -12.87
CA LYS A 433 -5.52 14.24 -12.50
C LYS A 433 -5.36 14.30 -11.00
N ARG A 434 -4.10 14.41 -10.56
CA ARG A 434 -3.73 14.81 -9.20
C ARG A 434 -3.48 16.32 -9.20
N GLY A 435 -3.99 17.04 -8.20
CA GLY A 435 -3.63 18.45 -8.05
C GLY A 435 -3.86 19.06 -6.68
N LEU A 436 -4.30 18.28 -5.69
CA LEU A 436 -4.37 18.74 -4.31
C LEU A 436 -3.27 18.06 -3.49
N SER A 437 -2.68 18.84 -2.59
CA SER A 437 -1.75 18.35 -1.59
C SER A 437 -2.07 18.96 -0.22
N LEU A 438 -1.88 18.18 0.84
CA LEU A 438 -1.76 18.67 2.21
C LEU A 438 -0.29 18.74 2.62
N GLU A 439 -0.02 19.47 3.69
CA GLU A 439 1.22 19.43 4.45
C GLU A 439 0.89 19.27 5.92
N VAL A 440 1.71 18.50 6.63
CA VAL A 440 1.69 18.50 8.10
C VAL A 440 2.80 19.41 8.60
N ILE A 441 2.45 20.39 9.43
CA ILE A 441 3.39 21.38 9.97
C ILE A 441 3.48 21.26 11.49
N ALA A 442 4.70 21.31 12.01
CA ALA A 442 4.95 21.31 13.45
C ALA A 442 4.45 22.60 14.11
N LEU A 443 3.63 22.49 15.15
CA LEU A 443 3.12 23.61 15.95
C LEU A 443 4.14 24.11 16.98
N ARG A 444 5.09 23.25 17.34
CA ARG A 444 6.20 23.51 18.25
C ARG A 444 7.40 22.68 17.84
N ASP A 445 8.51 22.83 18.54
CA ASP A 445 9.65 21.93 18.36
C ASP A 445 9.23 20.50 18.76
N ILE A 446 9.63 19.52 17.92
CA ILE A 446 9.39 18.09 18.11
C ILE A 446 10.76 17.40 18.17
N TYR A 447 11.00 16.62 19.21
CA TYR A 447 12.29 15.98 19.45
C TYR A 447 12.37 14.58 18.80
N PRO A 448 13.58 14.08 18.46
CA PRO A 448 13.75 12.72 17.98
C PRO A 448 13.11 11.70 18.94
N GLY A 449 12.35 10.76 18.38
CA GLY A 449 11.62 9.73 19.13
C GLY A 449 10.25 10.16 19.65
N GLU A 450 9.88 11.44 19.52
CA GLU A 450 8.55 11.92 19.85
C GLU A 450 7.54 11.50 18.77
N GLU A 451 6.32 11.13 19.17
CA GLU A 451 5.22 10.86 18.24
C GLU A 451 4.59 12.17 17.76
N VAL A 452 4.27 12.23 16.47
CA VAL A 452 3.57 13.35 15.84
C VAL A 452 2.07 13.10 15.90
N PHE A 453 1.32 14.12 16.28
CA PHE A 453 -0.13 14.09 16.35
C PHE A 453 -0.76 15.31 15.69
N ILE A 454 -1.93 15.10 15.10
CA ILE A 454 -2.82 16.16 14.61
C ILE A 454 -4.19 16.05 15.29
N ASP A 455 -4.95 17.13 15.27
CA ASP A 455 -6.38 17.07 15.57
C ASP A 455 -7.12 16.52 14.35
N TYR A 456 -8.05 15.58 14.56
CA TYR A 456 -8.86 14.99 13.48
C TYR A 456 -10.21 15.71 13.34
N GLY A 457 -10.47 16.70 14.19
CA GLY A 457 -11.66 17.53 14.17
C GLY A 457 -12.78 17.01 15.06
N SER A 458 -13.66 17.94 15.44
CA SER A 458 -14.74 17.70 16.39
C SER A 458 -15.80 16.69 15.92
N GLY A 459 -16.01 16.58 14.60
CA GLY A 459 -16.92 15.60 14.01
C GLY A 459 -16.40 14.19 14.20
N TRP A 460 -15.09 13.98 13.99
CA TRP A 460 -14.42 12.72 14.27
C TRP A 460 -14.49 12.37 15.76
N GLU A 461 -14.20 13.33 16.65
CA GLU A 461 -14.29 13.12 18.10
C GLU A 461 -15.70 12.70 18.53
N ALA A 462 -16.72 13.39 18.04
CA ALA A 462 -18.11 13.07 18.34
C ALA A 462 -18.51 11.66 17.84
N ALA A 463 -18.07 11.29 16.63
CA ALA A 463 -18.28 9.95 16.09
C ALA A 463 -17.57 8.89 16.92
N TYR A 464 -16.33 9.13 17.34
CA TYR A 464 -15.56 8.18 18.14
C TYR A 464 -16.13 8.05 19.56
N GLN A 465 -16.58 9.14 20.19
CA GLN A 465 -17.27 9.05 21.48
C GLN A 465 -18.57 8.26 21.38
N LYS A 466 -19.38 8.50 20.34
CA LYS A 466 -20.58 7.70 20.09
C LYS A 466 -20.22 6.23 19.91
N HIS A 467 -19.16 5.93 19.15
CA HIS A 467 -18.63 4.59 18.99
C HIS A 467 -18.26 3.97 20.34
N LEU A 468 -17.51 4.65 21.20
CA LEU A 468 -17.18 4.14 22.54
C LEU A 468 -18.41 3.85 23.41
N GLU A 469 -19.47 4.65 23.27
CA GLU A 469 -20.73 4.47 24.02
C GLU A 469 -21.55 3.28 23.52
N THR A 470 -21.48 2.98 22.22
CA THR A 470 -22.28 1.92 21.58
C THR A 470 -21.48 0.67 21.24
N TRP A 471 -20.16 0.69 21.39
CA TRP A 471 -19.30 -0.43 21.03
C TRP A 471 -19.53 -1.59 21.97
N GLU A 472 -19.80 -2.75 21.39
CA GLU A 472 -19.89 -4.01 22.09
C GLU A 472 -18.69 -4.87 21.70
N SER A 473 -18.11 -5.52 22.70
CA SER A 473 -17.08 -6.53 22.44
C SER A 473 -17.66 -7.60 21.52
N PRO A 474 -16.90 -8.09 20.52
CA PRO A 474 -17.34 -9.19 19.65
C PRO A 474 -17.63 -10.50 20.42
N GLY A 475 -17.33 -10.53 21.73
CA GLY A 475 -17.73 -11.58 22.66
C GLY A 475 -16.65 -12.63 22.86
N ASP A 476 -17.03 -13.77 23.44
CA ASP A 476 -16.20 -14.99 23.42
C ASP A 476 -16.38 -15.66 22.06
N ASP A 477 -15.87 -15.02 21.00
CA ASP A 477 -15.62 -15.73 19.76
C ASP A 477 -14.45 -16.70 19.97
N ASP A 478 -14.44 -17.78 19.19
CA ASP A 478 -13.34 -18.74 19.15
C ASP A 478 -12.11 -18.17 18.42
N PHE A 479 -12.02 -16.85 18.27
CA PHE A 479 -10.99 -16.16 17.51
C PHE A 479 -9.62 -16.39 18.11
N VAL A 480 -8.66 -16.68 17.24
CA VAL A 480 -7.24 -16.76 17.61
C VAL A 480 -6.42 -15.93 16.62
N PRO A 481 -5.50 -15.08 17.10
CA PRO A 481 -4.58 -14.38 16.23
C PRO A 481 -3.75 -15.34 15.37
N VAL A 482 -3.82 -15.21 14.05
CA VAL A 482 -3.14 -16.07 13.07
C VAL A 482 -1.63 -15.92 13.16
N ARG A 483 -1.14 -14.73 13.56
CA ARG A 483 0.30 -14.54 13.80
C ARG A 483 0.81 -15.47 14.90
N LYS A 484 0.08 -15.52 16.02
CA LYS A 484 0.44 -16.38 17.16
C LYS A 484 0.45 -17.85 16.74
N MET A 485 -0.54 -18.31 15.99
CA MET A 485 -0.58 -19.69 15.51
C MET A 485 0.56 -20.01 14.55
N THR A 486 0.93 -19.05 13.68
CA THR A 486 2.07 -19.21 12.76
C THR A 486 3.39 -19.30 13.52
N GLU A 487 3.58 -18.49 14.57
CA GLU A 487 4.77 -18.54 15.43
C GLU A 487 4.85 -19.84 16.25
N GLU A 488 3.72 -20.35 16.73
CA GLU A 488 3.62 -21.60 17.49
C GLU A 488 3.75 -22.86 16.60
N LYS A 489 3.57 -22.71 15.28
CA LYS A 489 3.65 -23.80 14.29
C LYS A 489 2.79 -25.01 14.65
N ASP A 490 1.58 -24.77 15.15
CA ASP A 490 0.61 -25.82 15.50
C ASP A 490 -0.06 -26.38 14.23
N PHE A 491 0.75 -26.89 13.31
CA PHE A 491 0.32 -27.48 12.05
C PHE A 491 -0.25 -28.87 12.32
N ARG A 492 -1.57 -29.03 12.17
CA ARG A 492 -2.35 -30.24 12.47
C ARG A 492 -2.64 -31.04 11.21
N THR A 493 -2.57 -32.37 11.31
CA THR A 493 -2.97 -33.28 10.24
C THR A 493 -4.49 -33.35 10.12
N LYS A 494 -4.99 -33.85 8.99
CA LYS A 494 -6.41 -34.11 8.74
C LYS A 494 -7.07 -34.98 9.83
N GLU A 495 -6.33 -35.95 10.37
CA GLU A 495 -6.80 -36.80 11.48
C GLU A 495 -6.90 -36.01 12.79
N GLU A 496 -5.88 -35.19 13.11
CA GLU A 496 -5.88 -34.34 14.31
C GLU A 496 -7.05 -33.33 14.28
N LEU A 497 -7.34 -32.75 13.12
CA LEU A 497 -8.43 -31.77 12.92
C LEU A 497 -9.83 -32.33 13.24
N GLN A 498 -10.04 -33.65 13.16
CA GLN A 498 -11.33 -34.26 13.51
C GLN A 498 -11.67 -34.10 15.00
N THR A 499 -10.66 -33.99 15.85
CA THR A 499 -10.82 -33.88 17.31
C THR A 499 -10.38 -32.54 17.86
N ASN A 500 -9.56 -31.81 17.12
CA ASN A 500 -9.02 -30.50 17.47
C ASN A 500 -9.01 -29.59 16.23
N PRO A 501 -10.19 -29.13 15.76
CA PRO A 501 -10.27 -28.25 14.61
C PRO A 501 -9.58 -26.91 14.86
N TYR A 502 -9.14 -26.25 13.79
CA TYR A 502 -8.67 -24.87 13.91
C TYR A 502 -9.83 -23.94 14.29
N PRO A 503 -9.53 -22.81 14.94
CA PRO A 503 -10.45 -21.69 15.11
C PRO A 503 -11.17 -21.30 13.82
N ARG A 504 -12.42 -20.83 13.92
CA ARG A 504 -13.24 -20.48 12.75
C ARG A 504 -12.55 -19.50 11.80
N ASN A 505 -11.84 -18.51 12.35
CA ASN A 505 -11.15 -17.44 11.62
C ASN A 505 -9.83 -17.88 10.94
N VAL A 506 -9.34 -19.09 11.23
CA VAL A 506 -8.00 -19.53 10.82
C VAL A 506 -8.09 -20.53 9.67
N GLN A 507 -7.24 -20.35 8.68
CA GLN A 507 -6.98 -21.33 7.62
C GLN A 507 -5.49 -21.61 7.46
N LEU A 508 -5.19 -22.82 6.98
CA LEU A 508 -3.83 -23.24 6.67
C LEU A 508 -3.56 -22.99 5.19
N VAL A 509 -2.45 -22.33 4.88
CA VAL A 509 -2.02 -22.08 3.51
C VAL A 509 -0.57 -22.50 3.30
N CYS A 510 -0.26 -22.82 2.05
CA CYS A 510 1.02 -23.35 1.62
C CYS A 510 1.57 -22.52 0.45
N PHE A 511 2.88 -22.23 0.48
CA PHE A 511 3.56 -21.53 -0.62
C PHE A 511 3.82 -22.45 -1.81
N PHE A 512 3.34 -22.08 -2.99
CA PHE A 512 3.65 -22.82 -4.22
C PHE A 512 4.17 -21.91 -5.33
N ASP A 513 5.19 -22.38 -6.05
CA ASP A 513 5.82 -21.65 -7.15
C ASP A 513 5.08 -21.96 -8.46
N ASN A 514 4.44 -20.94 -9.05
CA ASN A 514 3.69 -21.10 -10.29
C ASN A 514 4.56 -21.48 -11.49
N ALA A 515 5.87 -21.19 -11.48
CA ALA A 515 6.76 -21.67 -12.54
C ALA A 515 6.82 -23.21 -12.58
N SER A 516 6.51 -23.86 -11.46
CA SER A 516 6.35 -25.31 -11.42
C SER A 516 5.00 -25.75 -11.98
N LYS A 517 3.93 -24.93 -11.89
CA LYS A 517 2.59 -25.25 -12.40
C LYS A 517 2.61 -25.50 -13.91
N ASP A 518 3.26 -24.62 -14.67
CA ASP A 518 3.36 -24.74 -16.14
C ASP A 518 4.03 -26.06 -16.57
N HIS A 519 4.97 -26.58 -15.77
CA HIS A 519 5.58 -27.89 -16.02
C HIS A 519 4.63 -29.07 -15.75
N PHE A 520 3.65 -28.92 -14.86
CA PHE A 520 2.72 -29.99 -14.51
C PHE A 520 1.51 -30.05 -15.44
N ASP A 521 1.00 -28.91 -15.92
CA ASP A 521 -0.14 -28.90 -16.85
C ASP A 521 0.23 -29.52 -18.22
N ASP A 522 1.47 -29.37 -18.68
CA ASP A 522 1.99 -30.01 -19.91
C ASP A 522 2.04 -31.56 -19.80
N GLU A 523 2.22 -32.13 -18.60
CA GLU A 523 2.23 -33.59 -18.40
C GLU A 523 0.82 -34.16 -18.21
N ALA A 524 -0.09 -33.40 -17.60
CA ALA A 524 -1.45 -33.82 -17.26
C ALA A 524 -2.36 -34.03 -18.49
N ASP A 525 -2.13 -33.29 -19.59
CA ASP A 525 -2.93 -33.42 -20.82
C ASP A 525 -2.65 -34.69 -21.64
N SER A 526 -1.73 -35.55 -21.19
CA SER A 526 -1.27 -36.71 -21.97
C SER A 526 -1.96 -38.06 -21.69
N GLU A 527 -2.76 -38.22 -20.61
CA GLU A 527 -3.45 -39.48 -20.34
C GLU A 527 -4.91 -39.31 -19.86
N SER A 528 -5.79 -40.09 -20.48
CA SER A 528 -7.25 -39.97 -20.40
C SER A 528 -7.85 -40.25 -19.01
N GLY A 529 -8.49 -39.25 -18.42
CA GLY A 529 -9.88 -39.35 -17.98
C GLY A 529 -10.22 -39.97 -16.63
N SER A 530 -9.31 -39.97 -15.64
CA SER A 530 -9.72 -40.19 -14.25
C SER A 530 -9.13 -39.16 -13.31
N GLU A 531 -9.97 -38.75 -12.35
CA GLU A 531 -9.70 -37.99 -11.13
C GLU A 531 -8.49 -38.61 -10.41
N TYR A 532 -7.26 -38.17 -10.75
CA TYR A 532 -6.03 -38.67 -10.15
C TYR A 532 -5.45 -37.65 -9.19
N ASP A 533 -5.14 -38.11 -7.97
CA ASP A 533 -4.18 -37.49 -7.06
C ASP A 533 -2.78 -37.54 -7.70
N PHE A 534 -2.24 -36.40 -8.11
CA PHE A 534 -0.84 -36.32 -8.55
C PHE A 534 0.06 -36.29 -7.32
N VAL A 535 0.86 -37.34 -7.13
CA VAL A 535 1.87 -37.38 -6.06
C VAL A 535 3.19 -36.86 -6.61
N ILE A 536 3.59 -35.67 -6.17
CA ILE A 536 4.84 -35.03 -6.53
C ILE A 536 5.80 -35.20 -5.35
N ASP A 537 6.85 -35.98 -5.55
CA ASP A 537 7.94 -36.04 -4.58
C ASP A 537 8.88 -34.87 -4.82
N LEU A 538 8.85 -33.90 -3.91
CA LEU A 538 9.79 -32.79 -3.93
C LEU A 538 11.10 -33.31 -3.36
N ASP A 539 11.98 -33.82 -4.23
CA ASP A 539 13.39 -33.93 -3.90
C ASP A 539 13.85 -32.53 -3.46
N GLY A 540 14.20 -32.37 -2.18
CA GLY A 540 14.39 -31.08 -1.47
C GLY A 540 15.42 -30.09 -2.05
N ALA A 541 15.90 -30.31 -3.27
CA ALA A 541 16.74 -29.42 -4.05
C ALA A 541 15.97 -28.32 -4.80
N ASN A 542 14.65 -28.43 -4.99
CA ASN A 542 13.87 -27.47 -5.80
C ASN A 542 13.02 -26.46 -5.00
N MET A 543 12.77 -26.69 -3.70
CA MET A 543 12.18 -25.65 -2.84
C MET A 543 13.27 -24.80 -2.23
N LYS A 544 13.51 -23.68 -2.90
CA LYS A 544 14.33 -22.57 -2.46
C LYS A 544 13.80 -21.99 -1.13
N SER A 545 14.70 -21.55 -0.26
CA SER A 545 14.37 -20.99 1.06
C SER A 545 13.48 -19.74 0.95
N GLU A 546 12.86 -19.29 2.04
CA GLU A 546 12.06 -18.04 2.10
C GLU A 546 12.76 -16.85 1.42
N LYS A 547 14.10 -16.79 1.50
CA LYS A 547 14.95 -15.74 0.89
C LYS A 547 15.26 -15.92 -0.60
N ASP A 548 15.01 -17.09 -1.17
CA ASP A 548 15.39 -17.42 -2.55
C ASP A 548 14.20 -17.39 -3.52
N VAL A 549 12.97 -17.16 -3.04
CA VAL A 549 11.73 -17.27 -3.84
C VAL A 549 10.85 -16.01 -3.80
N GLU A 550 11.45 -14.87 -4.07
CA GLU A 550 10.77 -13.56 -4.15
C GLU A 550 10.05 -13.33 -5.50
N LYS A 551 9.89 -14.36 -6.33
CA LYS A 551 9.28 -14.23 -7.66
C LYS A 551 8.08 -15.15 -7.77
N GLU A 552 6.89 -14.56 -7.69
CA GLU A 552 5.61 -15.18 -8.10
C GLU A 552 5.20 -16.41 -7.27
N LYS A 553 5.35 -16.33 -5.95
CA LYS A 553 4.73 -17.30 -5.04
C LYS A 553 3.26 -16.97 -4.83
N TYR A 554 2.42 -17.98 -4.95
CA TYR A 554 1.01 -17.91 -4.62
C TYR A 554 0.77 -18.71 -3.35
N LEU A 555 -0.04 -18.17 -2.44
CA LEU A 555 -0.54 -18.90 -1.29
C LEU A 555 -1.80 -19.64 -1.70
N TYR A 556 -1.81 -20.95 -1.47
CA TYR A 556 -2.97 -21.79 -1.70
C TYR A 556 -3.42 -22.42 -0.38
N GLU A 557 -4.73 -22.57 -0.22
CA GLU A 557 -5.26 -23.40 0.86
C GLU A 557 -4.68 -24.81 0.78
N CYS A 558 -4.32 -25.38 1.93
CA CYS A 558 -3.74 -26.71 1.99
C CYS A 558 -4.16 -27.51 3.23
N GLU A 559 -4.22 -28.84 3.09
CA GLU A 559 -4.36 -29.76 4.21
C GLU A 559 -3.03 -30.50 4.44
N ILE A 560 -2.70 -30.73 5.70
CA ILE A 560 -1.61 -31.66 6.07
C ILE A 560 -2.21 -33.04 6.23
N GLU A 561 -1.67 -34.00 5.50
CA GLU A 561 -2.08 -35.39 5.61
C GLU A 561 -1.21 -36.15 6.61
N ASN A 562 0.10 -35.90 6.57
CA ASN A 562 1.07 -36.61 7.40
C ASN A 562 2.25 -35.73 7.78
N LYS A 563 2.87 -36.09 8.91
CA LYS A 563 4.09 -35.48 9.45
C LYS A 563 5.22 -36.52 9.35
N SER A 564 6.37 -36.13 8.83
CA SER A 564 7.55 -36.99 8.75
C SER A 564 8.81 -36.24 9.23
N VAL A 565 9.87 -36.97 9.50
CA VAL A 565 11.18 -36.37 9.84
C VAL A 565 12.19 -36.86 8.83
N VAL A 566 12.79 -35.93 8.07
CA VAL A 566 13.80 -36.20 7.05
C VAL A 566 15.05 -35.41 7.42
N ASP A 567 16.19 -36.09 7.59
CA ASP A 567 17.46 -35.48 8.01
C ASP A 567 17.38 -34.61 9.28
N GLY A 568 16.50 -35.01 10.20
CA GLY A 568 16.28 -34.30 11.47
C GLY A 568 15.44 -33.02 11.37
N LYS A 569 14.89 -32.72 10.18
CA LYS A 569 13.92 -31.64 9.96
C LYS A 569 12.51 -32.21 9.88
N GLN A 570 11.56 -31.48 10.47
CA GLN A 570 10.13 -31.78 10.34
C GLN A 570 9.70 -31.46 8.90
N MET A 571 9.09 -32.44 8.25
CA MET A 571 8.55 -32.35 6.90
C MET A 571 7.08 -32.77 6.91
N TYR A 572 6.36 -32.38 5.86
CA TYR A 572 4.93 -32.60 5.75
C TYR A 572 4.59 -33.28 4.43
N THR A 573 3.48 -34.03 4.44
CA THR A 573 2.74 -34.36 3.22
C THR A 573 1.54 -33.43 3.17
N VAL A 574 1.48 -32.59 2.14
CA VAL A 574 0.44 -31.57 1.98
C VAL A 574 -0.35 -31.81 0.71
N SER A 575 -1.64 -31.49 0.75
CA SER A 575 -2.53 -31.51 -0.40
C SER A 575 -3.00 -30.09 -0.68
N LEU A 576 -2.79 -29.59 -1.92
CA LEU A 576 -3.12 -28.24 -2.37
C LEU A 576 -4.25 -28.29 -3.40
N TRP A 577 -5.15 -27.30 -3.34
CA TRP A 577 -6.23 -27.11 -4.32
C TRP A 577 -5.92 -25.89 -5.21
N PHE A 578 -5.86 -26.10 -6.53
CA PHE A 578 -5.61 -25.02 -7.49
C PHE A 578 -6.89 -24.60 -8.22
N GLU A 579 -7.65 -25.57 -8.71
CA GLU A 579 -8.90 -25.40 -9.46
C GLU A 579 -9.94 -26.33 -8.85
N LYS A 580 -11.25 -26.05 -9.04
CA LYS A 580 -12.38 -26.65 -8.30
C LYS A 580 -12.36 -28.19 -8.14
N ASN A 581 -11.54 -28.94 -8.89
CA ASN A 581 -11.40 -30.39 -8.76
C ASN A 581 -9.96 -30.96 -8.88
N LYS A 582 -8.90 -30.15 -8.86
CA LYS A 582 -7.51 -30.66 -8.96
C LYS A 582 -6.80 -30.59 -7.61
N ILE A 583 -6.47 -31.75 -7.04
CA ILE A 583 -5.70 -31.90 -5.80
C ILE A 583 -4.29 -32.37 -6.16
N TYR A 584 -3.29 -31.63 -5.70
CA TYR A 584 -1.89 -32.02 -5.86
C TYR A 584 -1.32 -32.36 -4.50
N ARG A 585 -0.69 -33.53 -4.41
CA ARG A 585 -0.12 -34.05 -3.18
C ARG A 585 1.39 -33.95 -3.22
N PHE A 586 1.96 -33.25 -2.26
CA PHE A 586 3.41 -33.04 -2.16
C PHE A 586 3.95 -33.75 -0.93
N THR A 587 4.98 -34.58 -1.12
CA THR A 587 5.75 -35.17 -0.02
C THR A 587 6.99 -34.37 0.27
N ASN A 588 7.55 -34.52 1.48
CA ASN A 588 8.76 -33.83 1.92
C ASN A 588 8.63 -32.29 1.89
N TYR A 589 7.42 -31.79 2.14
CA TYR A 589 7.11 -30.37 2.10
C TYR A 589 7.68 -29.67 3.35
N PRO A 590 8.47 -28.60 3.19
CA PRO A 590 9.19 -27.97 4.29
C PRO A 590 8.27 -27.15 5.21
N GLU A 591 8.57 -27.18 6.51
CA GLU A 591 7.80 -26.47 7.55
C GLU A 591 7.69 -24.96 7.28
N GLU A 592 8.78 -24.34 6.82
CA GLU A 592 8.85 -22.91 6.49
C GLU A 592 7.96 -22.49 5.30
N SER A 593 7.38 -23.46 4.58
CA SER A 593 6.46 -23.17 3.47
C SER A 593 4.98 -23.30 3.86
N ILE A 594 4.69 -23.57 5.13
CA ILE A 594 3.35 -23.67 5.69
C ILE A 594 3.15 -22.53 6.68
N LEU A 595 1.97 -21.91 6.68
CA LEU A 595 1.62 -20.86 7.62
C LEU A 595 0.11 -20.74 7.80
N PHE A 596 -0.30 -20.00 8.82
CA PHE A 596 -1.70 -19.66 9.02
C PHE A 596 -2.05 -18.30 8.42
N ARG A 597 -3.27 -18.20 7.91
CA ARG A 597 -3.88 -16.96 7.44
C ARG A 597 -5.27 -16.80 8.01
N MET A 598 -5.75 -15.56 8.00
CA MET A 598 -7.14 -15.27 8.28
C MET A 598 -7.98 -15.86 7.14
N LYS A 599 -9.15 -16.41 7.46
CA LYS A 599 -10.17 -16.66 6.44
C LYS A 599 -10.73 -15.33 5.94
N LYS A 600 -11.18 -15.33 4.69
CA LYS A 600 -11.84 -14.18 4.07
C LYS A 600 -12.99 -13.69 4.94
N TYR A 601 -13.09 -12.38 5.10
CA TYR A 601 -14.10 -11.68 5.89
C TYR A 601 -14.07 -11.95 7.41
N GLU A 602 -13.04 -12.60 7.95
CA GLU A 602 -12.93 -12.92 9.39
C GLU A 602 -11.96 -12.01 10.16
N SER A 603 -11.24 -11.12 9.45
CA SER A 603 -10.32 -10.17 10.09
C SER A 603 -11.06 -9.07 10.87
N ASP A 604 -10.32 -8.35 11.70
CA ASP A 604 -10.91 -7.29 12.53
C ASP A 604 -11.56 -6.16 11.69
N GLN A 605 -11.14 -5.96 10.43
CA GLN A 605 -11.74 -4.92 9.58
C GLN A 605 -13.18 -5.21 9.15
N PHE A 606 -13.65 -6.45 9.30
CA PHE A 606 -15.04 -6.84 9.01
C PHE A 606 -15.89 -7.00 10.27
N LEU A 607 -15.37 -6.64 11.44
CA LEU A 607 -16.15 -6.66 12.67
C LEU A 607 -17.37 -5.72 12.54
N PRO A 608 -18.59 -6.20 12.84
CA PRO A 608 -19.75 -5.33 12.95
C PRO A 608 -19.48 -4.21 13.95
N GLY A 609 -19.74 -2.97 13.53
CA GLY A 609 -19.48 -1.79 14.35
C GLY A 609 -18.01 -1.40 14.48
N ALA A 610 -17.08 -1.95 13.68
CA ALA A 610 -15.72 -1.41 13.60
C ALA A 610 -15.76 0.09 13.24
N PHE A 611 -14.95 0.89 13.92
CA PHE A 611 -15.01 2.35 13.75
C PHE A 611 -14.56 2.79 12.35
N ARG A 612 -15.43 3.53 11.65
CA ARG A 612 -15.18 4.09 10.31
C ARG A 612 -15.51 5.59 10.29
N HIS A 613 -14.51 6.44 10.09
CA HIS A 613 -14.71 7.88 9.95
C HIS A 613 -13.51 8.53 9.26
N TYR A 614 -13.78 9.46 8.34
CA TYR A 614 -12.74 10.27 7.71
C TYR A 614 -12.12 11.26 8.71
N ILE A 615 -10.93 11.75 8.40
CA ILE A 615 -10.29 12.84 9.15
C ILE A 615 -10.91 14.17 8.69
N GLU A 616 -11.45 14.98 9.60
CA GLU A 616 -12.16 16.20 9.24
C GLU A 616 -11.17 17.29 8.78
N ILE A 617 -11.47 17.92 7.64
CA ILE A 617 -10.85 19.19 7.23
C ILE A 617 -11.70 20.31 7.84
N ASP A 618 -11.08 21.23 8.56
CA ASP A 618 -11.80 22.32 9.21
C ASP A 618 -12.53 23.24 8.21
N ASP A 619 -13.63 23.84 8.68
CA ASP A 619 -14.49 24.74 7.91
C ASP A 619 -13.75 25.95 7.32
N ASP A 620 -12.68 26.41 7.97
CA ASP A 620 -11.86 27.55 7.57
C ASP A 620 -10.81 27.19 6.51
N MET A 621 -10.46 25.90 6.40
CA MET A 621 -9.60 25.36 5.35
C MET A 621 -10.40 24.91 4.12
N PHE A 622 -11.58 24.32 4.32
CA PHE A 622 -12.32 23.68 3.24
C PHE A 622 -13.05 24.70 2.34
N PRO A 623 -12.84 24.71 1.01
CA PRO A 623 -13.49 25.67 0.12
C PRO A 623 -15.02 25.63 0.20
N ASP A 624 -15.64 26.80 0.38
CA ASP A 624 -17.10 26.92 0.43
C ASP A 624 -17.77 26.46 -0.88
N SER A 625 -17.09 26.61 -2.03
CA SER A 625 -17.56 26.13 -3.34
C SER A 625 -17.70 24.62 -3.42
N TRP A 626 -17.08 23.86 -2.50
CA TRP A 626 -17.14 22.40 -2.44
C TRP A 626 -18.15 21.88 -1.43
N LYS A 627 -18.81 22.77 -0.68
CA LYS A 627 -19.86 22.44 0.27
C LYS A 627 -21.18 22.35 -0.51
N VAL A 628 -21.59 21.14 -0.90
CA VAL A 628 -22.76 20.90 -1.77
C VAL A 628 -24.12 20.98 -1.04
N GLY A 629 -24.13 21.36 0.24
CA GLY A 629 -25.34 21.61 1.04
C GLY A 629 -26.12 20.34 1.42
N THR A 630 -27.02 20.48 2.40
CA THR A 630 -27.83 19.36 2.91
C THR A 630 -28.78 18.75 1.90
N TYR A 631 -29.09 19.43 0.78
CA TYR A 631 -30.01 18.90 -0.24
C TYR A 631 -29.46 17.66 -0.95
N TYR A 632 -28.13 17.56 -1.13
CA TYR A 632 -27.49 16.37 -1.68
C TYR A 632 -27.55 15.17 -0.70
N PHE A 633 -27.48 15.45 0.60
CA PHE A 633 -27.53 14.44 1.65
C PHE A 633 -28.96 14.03 2.02
N ALA A 634 -29.94 14.95 1.95
CA ALA A 634 -31.35 14.64 2.17
C ALA A 634 -31.91 13.67 1.12
N SER A 635 -31.45 13.77 -0.14
CA SER A 635 -31.81 12.80 -1.18
C SER A 635 -31.16 11.42 -1.00
N LEU A 636 -30.11 11.32 -0.16
CA LEU A 636 -29.44 10.06 0.18
C LEU A 636 -29.94 9.48 1.53
N GLU A 637 -30.51 10.30 2.41
CA GLU A 637 -31.15 9.84 3.66
C GLU A 637 -32.64 9.47 3.47
N GLU A 638 -33.32 9.99 2.43
CA GLU A 638 -34.70 9.59 2.09
C GLU A 638 -34.81 8.16 1.52
N SER A 639 -33.68 7.48 1.25
CA SER A 639 -33.61 6.04 0.94
C SER A 639 -33.30 5.16 2.17
N GLY A 640 -33.64 5.62 3.38
CA GLY A 640 -33.62 4.77 4.57
C GLY A 640 -34.49 3.52 4.42
N PRO A 641 -34.26 2.47 5.24
CA PRO A 641 -34.86 1.15 5.03
C PRO A 641 -36.38 1.29 4.98
N TYR A 642 -36.95 0.87 3.85
CA TYR A 642 -38.38 0.67 3.71
C TYR A 642 -38.79 -0.31 4.81
N VAL A 643 -39.39 0.20 5.88
CA VAL A 643 -40.16 -0.64 6.79
C VAL A 643 -41.40 -1.01 5.99
N GLU A 644 -41.41 -2.23 5.45
CA GLU A 644 -42.64 -2.83 4.92
C GLU A 644 -43.66 -2.86 6.07
N ASP A 645 -44.63 -1.95 6.00
CA ASP A 645 -45.91 -2.16 6.65
C ASP A 645 -46.57 -3.33 5.89
N ASP A 646 -46.62 -4.48 6.56
CA ASP A 646 -47.47 -5.63 6.23
C ASP A 646 -48.91 -5.13 5.99
N ASP A 647 -49.31 -4.99 4.74
CA ASP A 647 -50.71 -5.05 4.34
C ASP A 647 -50.82 -5.77 2.98
N ASP A 648 -51.19 -7.05 3.09
CA ASP A 648 -51.65 -7.95 2.04
C ASP A 648 -52.65 -7.27 1.07
N GLU A 649 -52.30 -7.10 -0.21
CA GLU A 649 -53.31 -7.17 -1.29
C GLU A 649 -52.74 -7.86 -2.55
N ASP A 650 -53.40 -8.97 -2.90
CA ASP A 650 -53.20 -9.82 -4.07
C ASP A 650 -53.10 -9.04 -5.39
N TYR A 651 -51.97 -9.17 -6.10
CA TYR A 651 -51.87 -8.82 -7.53
C TYR A 651 -51.63 -10.06 -8.39
N GLU A 652 -52.68 -10.47 -9.10
CA GLU A 652 -52.65 -11.49 -10.16
C GLU A 652 -51.75 -11.04 -11.32
N TYR A 653 -50.73 -11.83 -11.61
CA TYR A 653 -49.83 -11.66 -12.76
C TYR A 653 -50.55 -12.04 -14.07
N TYR A 654 -50.72 -11.06 -14.97
CA TYR A 654 -51.07 -11.32 -16.37
C TYR A 654 -49.80 -11.67 -17.15
N HIS A 655 -49.80 -12.87 -17.75
CA HIS A 655 -48.85 -13.24 -18.81
C HIS A 655 -49.19 -12.47 -20.08
N ASP A 656 -48.29 -11.59 -20.54
CA ASP A 656 -48.29 -11.08 -21.91
C ASP A 656 -47.23 -11.82 -22.73
N GLU A 657 -47.68 -12.25 -23.91
CA GLU A 657 -46.98 -13.06 -24.90
C GLU A 657 -45.86 -12.27 -25.59
N GLU A 658 -44.70 -12.90 -25.78
CA GLU A 658 -43.60 -12.40 -26.60
C GLU A 658 -44.00 -12.40 -28.08
N GLU A 659 -43.95 -11.24 -28.75
CA GLU A 659 -43.94 -11.14 -30.21
C GLU A 659 -42.51 -10.87 -30.71
N ASP A 660 -42.01 -11.82 -31.49
CA ASP A 660 -40.78 -11.78 -32.29
C ASP A 660 -40.73 -10.57 -33.24
N ILE A 661 -39.62 -9.82 -33.23
CA ILE A 661 -39.29 -8.85 -34.27
C ILE A 661 -37.94 -9.21 -34.90
N GLU A 662 -37.99 -9.75 -36.13
CA GLU A 662 -36.86 -9.89 -37.04
C GLU A 662 -36.29 -8.52 -37.49
N PRO A 663 -34.97 -8.39 -37.70
CA PRO A 663 -34.39 -7.20 -38.29
C PRO A 663 -34.45 -7.24 -39.83
N LYS A 664 -34.87 -6.14 -40.45
CA LYS A 664 -34.73 -5.89 -41.89
C LYS A 664 -33.48 -5.06 -42.17
N ASP A 665 -32.77 -5.51 -43.20
CA ASP A 665 -31.73 -4.79 -43.95
C ASP A 665 -32.17 -3.38 -44.40
N GLU A 666 -31.27 -2.40 -44.25
CA GLU A 666 -30.84 -1.47 -45.30
C GLU A 666 -29.54 -0.74 -44.94
#